data_AF-A0A951CFL0-F1
#
_entry.id   AF-A0A951CFL0-F1
#
_cell.length_a   1.000
_cell.length_b   1.000
_cell.length_c   1.000
_cell.angle_alpha   90.00
_cell.angle_beta   90.00
_cell.angle_gamma   90.00
#
_symmetry.space_group_name_H-M   'P 1'
#
loop_
_entity.id
_entity.type
_entity.pdbx_description
1 polymer ?
#
loop_
_entity_poly.entity_id
_entity_poly.type
_entity_poly.pdbx_seq_one_letter_code
_entity_poly.pdbx_strand_id
1 'polypeptide(L)'
;MNKVTRRETLVRFGGAALSVSTLRSQTADGLTVAGKPAAMLLTAMSSRTLRISLLAIGESGQIEAIQPDNALAFKSAGSPILQARRVSELKPARWGDLSVETSGSPLTVSIVDRAGKDVQRLQFDSAATGISFRNSTGPLFGLGEGGEQFDRRGQQFTMRNGQFEPGRRVEGARVPIPWLISADGWAMFFHQPFGKINLAAETAKFEADDTSAALPLDIFFVASREPAEIMREYAELTGYPHMPPLWSLGYQQSHRTLESRAEVMDEASEFRSKNLPCDTMIYLGTGFCPSGWNTGHGSFTFNKNVFPDPAKMFDELHREHFHIILHLTRPPTQLYGTVAHKGAQAEDINDAAHYWAMHREVFRLGVDGWWPDEGDTLSPQSRLARNRMYWEGPLEDRPNERPWALHRNGYAGLQRYGWLWSGDINSDWKAFGAQIPVGLNTGLTGIPYWGTDTGGFVPTKEYTGELYVRWFQFSTFTPLFRSHGRTWKLHLPWGWNTGQAGPIEGEASPDPNELHNAQVEPICRKYLDLRYQLLPYLYSAVRESHDTGMPIMRALWLHYPTDKSAVEKVDEYLWGRDILVAPVIEKGATSRSVYLPQGEWYDFWTSTRVEGGREIMQPIDLQTLPLYVRAGAIIPAGPVKQYTSQKVAGPLKLSVYPGQDGTFVLYDDDGSTFQFERGEYAKIRCAWNEGAHRLTLTLESGSKMLPATPRDFEVRVVGGGIRRVRFEGKPLTVQL
;
A
#
# COMPACT_ATOMS: atom_id res chain seq x y z
N MET A 1 -22.12 -93.90 -27.09
CA MET A 1 -21.33 -94.10 -28.33
C MET A 1 -20.72 -92.77 -28.75
N ASN A 2 -19.40 -92.76 -28.96
CA ASN A 2 -18.54 -91.75 -29.63
C ASN A 2 -18.33 -90.37 -28.94
N LYS A 3 -17.13 -89.81 -28.77
CA LYS A 3 -15.74 -90.22 -29.08
C LYS A 3 -14.76 -89.41 -28.19
N VAL A 4 -13.64 -90.03 -27.87
CA VAL A 4 -12.52 -89.57 -27.03
C VAL A 4 -11.50 -88.73 -27.83
N THR A 5 -10.70 -87.88 -27.15
CA THR A 5 -9.21 -87.69 -27.24
C THR A 5 -8.83 -86.22 -26.92
N ARG A 6 -7.72 -85.82 -26.28
CA ARG A 6 -6.48 -86.46 -25.77
C ARG A 6 -5.77 -85.43 -24.84
N ARG A 7 -5.15 -85.89 -23.74
CA ARG A 7 -4.09 -85.27 -22.88
C ARG A 7 -4.48 -84.03 -22.05
N GLU A 8 -4.62 -84.08 -20.72
CA GLU A 8 -3.57 -84.15 -19.66
C GLU A 8 -2.50 -83.03 -19.82
N THR A 9 -2.16 -82.18 -18.83
CA THR A 9 -2.09 -82.44 -17.38
C THR A 9 -1.93 -81.15 -16.53
N LEU A 10 -2.33 -81.30 -15.26
CA LEU A 10 -1.69 -80.87 -14.00
C LEU A 10 -2.02 -79.52 -13.31
N VAL A 11 -2.69 -79.75 -12.18
CA VAL A 11 -3.03 -78.94 -11.03
C VAL A 11 -1.84 -78.80 -10.06
N ARG A 12 -1.69 -77.57 -9.53
CA ARG A 12 -1.15 -77.11 -8.23
C ARG A 12 0.08 -77.81 -7.62
N PHE A 13 1.10 -76.97 -7.39
CA PHE A 13 1.84 -76.93 -6.12
C PHE A 13 2.00 -75.46 -5.68
N GLY A 14 1.49 -75.11 -4.50
CA GLY A 14 1.76 -73.86 -3.80
C GLY A 14 2.86 -74.10 -2.77
N GLY A 15 4.02 -73.51 -3.00
CA GLY A 15 5.16 -73.51 -2.07
C GLY A 15 5.19 -72.21 -1.27
N ALA A 16 5.43 -72.35 0.04
CA ALA A 16 5.72 -71.29 0.97
C ALA A 16 6.95 -70.48 0.52
N ALA A 17 6.84 -69.14 0.54
CA ALA A 17 7.97 -68.24 0.38
C ALA A 17 8.22 -67.50 1.68
N LEU A 18 9.42 -67.72 2.22
CA LEU A 18 10.03 -67.06 3.35
C LEU A 18 10.01 -65.53 3.18
N SER A 19 9.41 -64.84 4.14
CA SER A 19 9.57 -63.41 4.33
C SER A 19 10.98 -63.11 4.84
N VAL A 20 11.87 -62.75 3.93
CA VAL A 20 13.13 -62.08 4.28
C VAL A 20 12.76 -60.67 4.76
N SER A 21 12.78 -60.49 6.08
CA SER A 21 12.74 -59.19 6.73
C SER A 21 14.02 -58.43 6.39
N THR A 22 14.00 -57.68 5.28
CA THR A 22 14.98 -56.64 5.04
C THR A 22 14.79 -55.53 6.07
N LEU A 23 15.87 -55.23 6.79
CA LEU A 23 15.98 -54.12 7.72
C LEU A 23 15.47 -52.81 7.07
N ARG A 24 14.29 -52.35 7.50
CA ARG A 24 13.93 -50.92 7.52
C ARG A 24 14.02 -50.44 8.96
N SER A 25 15.24 -50.31 9.45
CA SER A 25 15.57 -49.72 10.75
C SER A 25 16.66 -48.69 10.51
N GLN A 26 16.25 -47.52 10.03
CA GLN A 26 16.96 -46.23 10.07
C GLN A 26 16.06 -45.22 9.32
N THR A 27 15.21 -44.45 10.04
CA THR A 27 14.61 -43.14 9.63
C THR A 27 13.46 -42.63 10.53
N ALA A 28 12.96 -43.38 11.51
CA ALA A 28 11.71 -43.01 12.23
C ALA A 28 11.74 -41.75 13.12
N ASP A 29 12.91 -41.17 13.45
CA ASP A 29 13.05 -40.01 14.36
C ASP A 29 13.37 -38.68 13.63
N GLY A 30 13.61 -38.70 12.30
CA GLY A 30 13.95 -37.50 11.54
C GLY A 30 12.72 -36.61 11.28
N LEU A 31 12.89 -35.28 11.34
CA LEU A 31 11.85 -34.35 10.91
C LEU A 31 11.72 -34.39 9.38
N THR A 32 10.49 -34.43 8.89
CA THR A 32 10.21 -34.42 7.45
C THR A 32 9.06 -33.47 7.09
N VAL A 33 9.14 -32.91 5.89
CA VAL A 33 8.08 -32.10 5.24
C VAL A 33 7.91 -32.62 3.83
N ALA A 34 6.67 -32.94 3.45
CA ALA A 34 6.35 -33.62 2.19
C ALA A 34 7.31 -34.80 1.88
N GLY A 35 7.64 -35.61 2.89
CA GLY A 35 8.56 -36.75 2.79
C GLY A 35 10.06 -36.43 2.63
N LYS A 36 10.49 -35.16 2.61
CA LYS A 36 11.90 -34.77 2.54
C LYS A 36 12.46 -34.45 3.94
N PRO A 37 13.74 -34.80 4.24
CA PRO A 37 14.39 -34.41 5.50
C PRO A 37 14.40 -32.89 5.69
N ALA A 38 14.02 -32.44 6.88
CA ALA A 38 13.93 -31.02 7.21
C ALA A 38 14.64 -30.69 8.53
N ALA A 39 15.12 -29.46 8.66
CA ALA A 39 15.54 -28.87 9.92
C ALA A 39 14.56 -27.76 10.30
N MET A 40 14.09 -27.78 11.55
CA MET A 40 13.30 -26.70 12.15
C MET A 40 14.22 -25.71 12.84
N LEU A 41 14.09 -24.44 12.48
CA LEU A 41 14.71 -23.31 13.18
C LEU A 41 13.60 -22.39 13.70
N LEU A 42 13.63 -22.11 15.00
CA LEU A 42 12.83 -21.05 15.61
C LEU A 42 13.75 -19.92 16.00
N THR A 43 13.53 -18.72 15.47
CA THR A 43 14.39 -17.55 15.72
C THR A 43 13.56 -16.40 16.24
N ALA A 44 13.89 -15.90 17.42
CA ALA A 44 13.29 -14.68 17.96
C ALA A 44 13.87 -13.48 17.21
N MET A 45 13.08 -12.85 16.34
CA MET A 45 13.47 -11.64 15.60
C MET A 45 13.33 -10.39 16.46
N SER A 46 12.33 -10.39 17.34
CA SER A 46 12.11 -9.39 18.38
C SER A 46 11.39 -10.06 19.56
N SER A 47 11.01 -9.27 20.57
CA SER A 47 10.12 -9.76 21.65
C SER A 47 8.69 -10.05 21.18
N ARG A 48 8.33 -9.62 19.96
CA ARG A 48 6.98 -9.73 19.37
C ARG A 48 6.95 -10.48 18.05
N THR A 49 8.09 -10.70 17.39
CA THR A 49 8.20 -11.48 16.15
C THR A 49 9.06 -12.76 16.30
N LEU A 50 8.49 -13.90 15.91
CA LEU A 50 9.12 -15.21 15.82
C LEU A 50 9.20 -15.64 14.35
N ARG A 51 10.39 -15.97 13.87
CA ARG A 51 10.58 -16.65 12.59
C ARG A 51 10.57 -18.15 12.79
N ILE A 52 9.73 -18.85 12.03
CA ILE A 52 9.58 -20.30 12.01
C ILE A 52 10.01 -20.77 10.63
N SER A 53 11.14 -21.47 10.54
CA SER A 53 11.68 -21.97 9.28
C SER A 53 11.79 -23.49 9.30
N LEU A 54 11.25 -24.15 8.29
CA LEU A 54 11.57 -25.54 7.93
C LEU A 54 12.42 -25.51 6.67
N LEU A 55 13.64 -26.01 6.79
CA LEU A 55 14.68 -25.90 5.78
C LEU A 55 15.15 -27.28 5.32
N ALA A 56 15.49 -27.41 4.05
CA ALA A 56 16.05 -28.65 3.52
C ALA A 56 17.42 -28.96 4.15
N ILE A 57 17.70 -30.24 4.31
CA ILE A 57 19.02 -30.74 4.68
C ILE A 57 19.66 -31.27 3.40
N GLY A 58 20.69 -30.59 2.91
CA GLY A 58 21.40 -30.97 1.70
C GLY A 58 22.17 -32.29 1.87
N GLU A 59 22.67 -32.84 0.76
CA GLU A 59 23.30 -34.18 0.73
C GLU A 59 24.47 -34.34 1.70
N SER A 60 25.28 -33.29 1.89
CA SER A 60 26.39 -33.28 2.86
C SER A 60 25.98 -32.93 4.30
N GLY A 61 24.67 -32.86 4.60
CA GLY A 61 24.13 -32.69 5.95
C GLY A 61 24.06 -31.25 6.47
N GLN A 62 24.41 -30.26 5.65
CA GLN A 62 24.19 -28.83 5.91
C GLN A 62 22.70 -28.47 5.78
N ILE A 63 22.28 -27.47 6.53
CA ILE A 63 20.96 -26.88 6.39
C ILE A 63 21.04 -25.85 5.28
N GLU A 64 20.15 -25.95 4.29
CA GLU A 64 20.11 -25.03 3.17
C GLU A 64 19.59 -23.66 3.60
N ALA A 65 20.28 -22.61 3.16
CA ALA A 65 19.89 -21.24 3.43
C ALA A 65 18.75 -20.80 2.50
N ILE A 66 17.84 -19.98 3.02
CA ILE A 66 16.83 -19.30 2.19
C ILE A 66 17.54 -18.26 1.33
N GLN A 67 17.33 -18.34 0.02
CA GLN A 67 17.90 -17.38 -0.92
C GLN A 67 17.27 -15.99 -0.73
N PRO A 68 18.06 -14.90 -0.76
CA PRO A 68 17.51 -13.56 -0.69
C PRO A 68 16.58 -13.27 -1.86
N ASP A 69 15.40 -12.72 -1.59
CA ASP A 69 14.39 -12.36 -2.60
C ASP A 69 14.05 -10.85 -2.61
N ASN A 70 14.81 -10.06 -1.83
CA ASN A 70 14.61 -8.64 -1.55
C ASN A 70 13.29 -8.28 -0.84
N ALA A 71 12.46 -9.24 -0.40
CA ALA A 71 11.27 -8.92 0.38
C ALA A 71 11.65 -8.47 1.81
N LEU A 72 12.59 -9.19 2.41
CA LEU A 72 13.10 -8.96 3.76
C LEU A 72 14.19 -7.88 3.79
N ALA A 73 14.18 -7.02 4.82
CA ALA A 73 15.15 -5.94 5.04
C ALA A 73 15.55 -5.72 6.51
N PHE A 74 15.28 -6.68 7.40
CA PHE A 74 15.74 -6.60 8.79
C PHE A 74 17.28 -6.61 8.87
N LYS A 75 17.86 -5.91 9.86
CA LYS A 75 19.32 -5.73 9.99
C LYS A 75 20.08 -7.01 10.29
N SER A 76 19.53 -7.86 11.16
CA SER A 76 20.13 -9.14 11.52
C SER A 76 19.09 -10.06 12.17
N ALA A 77 19.15 -11.36 11.86
CA ALA A 77 18.47 -12.37 12.64
C ALA A 77 19.38 -12.79 13.82
N GLY A 78 18.81 -12.97 15.01
CA GLY A 78 19.51 -13.58 16.14
C GLY A 78 19.82 -15.07 15.89
N SER A 79 20.52 -15.71 16.82
CA SER A 79 20.67 -17.17 16.78
C SER A 79 19.32 -17.86 17.05
N PRO A 80 19.06 -19.04 16.44
CA PRO A 80 17.84 -19.79 16.73
C PRO A 80 17.73 -20.12 18.23
N ILE A 81 16.55 -19.88 18.80
CA ILE A 81 16.20 -20.32 20.16
C ILE A 81 15.91 -21.83 20.21
N LEU A 82 15.59 -22.42 19.06
CA LEU A 82 15.50 -23.87 18.84
C LEU A 82 16.05 -24.19 17.44
N GLN A 83 16.84 -25.24 17.37
CA GLN A 83 17.25 -25.88 16.13
C GLN A 83 17.10 -27.39 16.31
N ALA A 84 16.32 -28.03 15.46
CA ALA A 84 16.04 -29.47 15.53
C ALA A 84 16.04 -30.10 14.14
N ARG A 85 16.65 -31.27 14.01
CA ARG A 85 16.61 -32.16 12.84
C ARG A 85 15.85 -33.45 13.13
N ARG A 86 15.61 -33.73 14.41
CA ARG A 86 14.95 -34.94 14.92
C ARG A 86 13.81 -34.58 15.87
N VAL A 87 12.81 -35.45 15.96
CA VAL A 87 11.70 -35.30 16.90
C VAL A 87 12.21 -35.26 18.34
N SER A 88 13.20 -36.09 18.67
CA SER A 88 13.88 -36.10 19.97
C SER A 88 14.59 -34.80 20.37
N GLU A 89 14.83 -33.89 19.43
CA GLU A 89 15.46 -32.57 19.68
C GLU A 89 14.45 -31.44 19.91
N LEU A 90 13.17 -31.70 19.63
CA LEU A 90 12.09 -30.76 19.88
C LEU A 90 11.92 -30.55 21.38
N LYS A 91 12.00 -29.30 21.81
CA LYS A 91 11.85 -28.89 23.20
C LYS A 91 11.14 -27.53 23.28
N PRO A 92 10.39 -27.26 24.36
CA PRO A 92 9.85 -25.94 24.60
C PRO A 92 10.95 -24.88 24.62
N ALA A 93 10.69 -23.74 23.99
CA ALA A 93 11.59 -22.58 23.97
C ALA A 93 10.86 -21.33 24.45
N ARG A 94 11.56 -20.45 25.16
CA ARG A 94 11.01 -19.15 25.57
C ARG A 94 11.24 -18.11 24.48
N TRP A 95 10.25 -17.26 24.26
CA TRP A 95 10.31 -16.16 23.30
C TRP A 95 9.51 -14.97 23.85
N GLY A 96 10.21 -13.92 24.28
CA GLY A 96 9.60 -12.80 24.99
C GLY A 96 8.79 -13.29 26.20
N ASP A 97 7.52 -12.91 26.24
CA ASP A 97 6.57 -13.34 27.27
C ASP A 97 5.84 -14.65 26.96
N LEU A 98 6.09 -15.23 25.78
CA LEU A 98 5.43 -16.42 25.27
C LEU A 98 6.34 -17.64 25.40
N SER A 99 5.73 -18.81 25.32
CA SER A 99 6.43 -20.09 25.16
C SER A 99 6.07 -20.67 23.80
N VAL A 100 7.06 -21.30 23.16
CA VAL A 100 6.89 -22.02 21.91
C VAL A 100 7.10 -23.50 22.19
N GLU A 101 6.03 -24.27 22.07
CA GLU A 101 6.01 -25.71 22.24
C GLU A 101 6.03 -26.39 20.88
N THR A 102 6.79 -27.48 20.77
CA THR A 102 6.95 -28.22 19.51
C THR A 102 6.66 -29.69 19.69
N SER A 103 6.00 -30.31 18.70
CA SER A 103 5.74 -31.76 18.67
C SER A 103 6.02 -32.32 17.27
N GLY A 104 6.35 -33.62 17.17
CA GLY A 104 6.76 -34.24 15.90
C GLY A 104 5.70 -35.10 15.19
N SER A 105 4.57 -35.42 15.84
CA SER A 105 3.57 -36.36 15.34
C SER A 105 2.14 -35.89 15.64
N PRO A 106 1.54 -35.01 14.82
CA PRO A 106 2.10 -34.35 13.64
C PRO A 106 3.09 -33.22 14.01
N LEU A 107 3.93 -32.81 13.05
CA LEU A 107 4.86 -31.70 13.26
C LEU A 107 4.08 -30.41 13.55
N THR A 108 4.22 -29.88 14.76
CA THR A 108 3.41 -28.75 15.24
C THR A 108 4.26 -27.75 15.99
N VAL A 109 3.96 -26.47 15.80
CA VAL A 109 4.46 -25.35 16.61
C VAL A 109 3.25 -24.70 17.29
N SER A 110 3.20 -24.77 18.63
CA SER A 110 2.16 -24.12 19.44
C SER A 110 2.78 -22.95 20.19
N ILE A 111 2.14 -21.78 20.08
CA ILE A 111 2.55 -20.55 20.75
C ILE A 111 1.56 -20.32 21.87
N VAL A 112 2.05 -20.31 23.10
CA VAL A 112 1.24 -20.24 24.32
C VAL A 112 1.65 -19.06 25.19
N ASP A 113 0.67 -18.44 25.83
CA ASP A 113 0.93 -17.35 26.77
C ASP A 113 1.40 -17.86 28.14
N ARG A 114 1.70 -16.94 29.07
CA ARG A 114 2.16 -17.29 30.42
C ARG A 114 1.13 -18.07 31.24
N ALA A 115 -0.15 -17.97 30.90
CA ALA A 115 -1.23 -18.70 31.55
C ALA A 115 -1.47 -20.09 30.92
N GLY A 116 -0.67 -20.47 29.90
CA GLY A 116 -0.82 -21.73 29.17
C GLY A 116 -1.95 -21.71 28.15
N LYS A 117 -2.48 -20.54 27.78
CA LYS A 117 -3.52 -20.42 26.76
C LYS A 117 -2.89 -20.35 25.37
N ASP A 118 -3.45 -21.11 24.43
CA ASP A 118 -3.05 -21.10 23.02
C ASP A 118 -3.28 -19.72 22.37
N VAL A 119 -2.21 -19.07 21.93
CA VAL A 119 -2.22 -17.86 21.09
C VAL A 119 -2.38 -18.23 19.63
N GLN A 120 -1.62 -19.21 19.14
CA GLN A 120 -1.74 -19.77 17.79
C GLN A 120 -1.10 -21.16 17.74
N ARG A 121 -1.57 -22.02 16.83
CA ARG A 121 -1.00 -23.34 16.56
C ARG A 121 -0.84 -23.52 15.06
N LEU A 122 0.38 -23.85 14.63
CA LEU A 122 0.72 -24.14 13.25
C LEU A 122 1.06 -25.63 13.15
N GLN A 123 0.28 -26.37 12.37
CA GLN A 123 0.52 -27.77 12.06
C GLN A 123 1.04 -27.89 10.63
N PHE A 124 2.19 -28.50 10.47
CA PHE A 124 2.87 -28.68 9.20
C PHE A 124 2.50 -30.04 8.60
N ASP A 125 2.15 -30.04 7.31
CA ASP A 125 1.77 -31.26 6.60
C ASP A 125 3.02 -32.10 6.29
N SER A 126 3.02 -33.35 6.75
CA SER A 126 4.11 -34.30 6.50
C SER A 126 4.11 -34.86 5.08
N ALA A 127 2.94 -34.84 4.41
CA ALA A 127 2.72 -35.41 3.08
C ALA A 127 2.73 -34.35 1.95
N ALA A 128 2.51 -33.08 2.27
CA ALA A 128 2.52 -31.97 1.31
C ALA A 128 3.12 -30.69 1.91
N THR A 129 3.41 -29.69 1.07
CA THR A 129 3.88 -28.37 1.51
C THR A 129 2.71 -27.51 1.96
N GLY A 130 2.19 -27.78 3.16
CA GLY A 130 1.02 -27.09 3.70
C GLY A 130 1.13 -26.78 5.19
N ILE A 131 0.42 -25.75 5.62
CA ILE A 131 0.36 -25.31 7.02
C ILE A 131 -1.11 -25.12 7.38
N SER A 132 -1.59 -25.88 8.37
CA SER A 132 -2.90 -25.66 8.97
C SER A 132 -2.74 -24.83 10.24
N PHE A 133 -3.64 -23.88 10.45
CA PHE A 133 -3.59 -23.00 11.62
C PHE A 133 -5.00 -22.64 12.10
N ARG A 134 -5.12 -22.24 13.36
CA ARG A 134 -6.40 -21.83 13.93
C ARG A 134 -6.84 -20.52 13.26
N ASN A 135 -8.05 -20.52 12.70
CA ASN A 135 -8.63 -19.33 12.11
C ASN A 135 -8.98 -18.29 13.20
N SER A 136 -9.14 -17.04 12.80
CA SER A 136 -9.46 -15.91 13.68
C SER A 136 -10.93 -15.93 14.10
N THR A 137 -11.20 -15.55 15.35
CA THR A 137 -12.56 -15.35 15.85
C THR A 137 -13.11 -13.98 15.47
N GLY A 138 -12.27 -12.95 15.44
CA GLY A 138 -12.56 -11.64 14.83
C GLY A 138 -12.15 -11.54 13.36
N PRO A 139 -12.34 -10.37 12.73
CA PRO A 139 -11.95 -10.14 11.34
C PRO A 139 -10.47 -10.42 11.04
N LEU A 140 -10.21 -10.82 9.80
CA LEU A 140 -8.87 -10.96 9.22
C LEU A 140 -8.61 -9.84 8.22
N PHE A 141 -7.41 -9.25 8.23
CA PHE A 141 -7.03 -8.17 7.33
C PHE A 141 -5.73 -8.48 6.57
N GLY A 142 -5.37 -7.60 5.64
CA GLY A 142 -4.11 -7.64 4.89
C GLY A 142 -4.26 -8.36 3.54
N LEU A 143 -3.27 -9.19 3.22
CA LEU A 143 -3.14 -9.94 1.96
C LEU A 143 -2.85 -9.09 0.71
N GLY A 144 -2.55 -7.80 0.86
CA GLY A 144 -2.25 -6.89 -0.24
C GLY A 144 -3.48 -6.43 -1.03
N GLU A 145 -3.23 -5.79 -2.17
CA GLU A 145 -4.23 -5.01 -2.91
C GLU A 145 -5.19 -5.91 -3.73
N GLY A 146 -6.46 -5.55 -3.74
CA GLY A 146 -7.54 -6.23 -4.45
C GLY A 146 -8.16 -7.41 -3.69
N GLY A 147 -9.49 -7.50 -3.69
CA GLY A 147 -10.24 -8.63 -3.13
C GLY A 147 -11.71 -8.30 -2.88
N GLU A 148 -12.55 -9.32 -2.81
CA GLU A 148 -14.01 -9.20 -2.79
C GLU A 148 -14.56 -8.53 -1.51
N GLN A 149 -13.76 -8.52 -0.43
CA GLN A 149 -14.18 -8.08 0.91
C GLN A 149 -13.01 -7.59 1.76
N PHE A 150 -13.33 -6.73 2.74
CA PHE A 150 -12.39 -6.18 3.71
C PHE A 150 -11.90 -7.22 4.72
N ASP A 151 -12.83 -7.81 5.50
CA ASP A 151 -12.57 -8.98 6.33
C ASP A 151 -12.27 -10.16 5.41
N ARG A 152 -11.10 -10.80 5.55
CA ARG A 152 -10.66 -11.88 4.66
C ARG A 152 -11.25 -13.25 5.03
N ARG A 153 -11.99 -13.39 6.13
CA ARG A 153 -12.60 -14.69 6.51
C ARG A 153 -13.61 -15.18 5.47
N GLY A 154 -13.77 -16.50 5.38
CA GLY A 154 -14.75 -17.12 4.48
C GLY A 154 -14.28 -17.32 3.04
N GLN A 155 -13.08 -16.83 2.69
CA GLN A 155 -12.58 -16.81 1.31
C GLN A 155 -11.25 -17.53 1.14
N GLN A 156 -10.87 -17.77 -0.11
CA GLN A 156 -9.54 -18.27 -0.47
C GLN A 156 -8.79 -17.21 -1.29
N PHE A 157 -7.53 -16.97 -0.92
CA PHE A 157 -6.66 -16.00 -1.57
C PHE A 157 -5.45 -16.70 -2.16
N THR A 158 -5.31 -16.64 -3.49
CA THR A 158 -4.13 -17.13 -4.19
C THR A 158 -3.11 -16.01 -4.28
N MET A 159 -1.83 -16.31 -4.05
CA MET A 159 -0.73 -15.36 -4.17
C MET A 159 -0.33 -15.11 -5.64
N ARG A 160 -1.33 -14.86 -6.49
CA ARG A 160 -1.17 -14.56 -7.91
C ARG A 160 -1.50 -13.10 -8.20
N ASN A 161 -0.57 -12.44 -8.88
CA ASN A 161 -0.72 -11.05 -9.28
C ASN A 161 -1.52 -10.93 -10.58
N GLY A 162 -2.27 -9.85 -10.75
CA GLY A 162 -2.78 -9.47 -12.08
C GLY A 162 -4.06 -8.64 -12.14
N GLN A 163 -4.28 -8.07 -13.33
CA GLN A 163 -5.37 -7.13 -13.64
C GLN A 163 -6.54 -7.76 -14.43
N PHE A 164 -6.35 -8.95 -15.02
CA PHE A 164 -7.29 -9.48 -16.03
C PHE A 164 -8.15 -10.65 -15.54
N GLU A 165 -8.12 -10.97 -14.25
CA GLU A 165 -9.00 -11.96 -13.66
C GLU A 165 -10.45 -11.43 -13.53
N PRO A 166 -11.46 -12.29 -13.38
CA PRO A 166 -12.82 -11.84 -13.05
C PRO A 166 -12.84 -10.95 -11.79
N GLY A 167 -13.75 -9.97 -11.79
CA GLY A 167 -13.94 -9.03 -10.66
C GLY A 167 -12.93 -7.88 -10.57
N ARG A 168 -11.78 -7.92 -11.28
CA ARG A 168 -10.74 -6.86 -11.18
C ARG A 168 -11.21 -5.49 -11.68
N ARG A 169 -12.24 -5.43 -12.53
CA ARG A 169 -12.90 -4.17 -12.93
C ARG A 169 -13.59 -3.45 -11.76
N VAL A 170 -13.93 -4.17 -10.69
CA VAL A 170 -14.55 -3.58 -9.50
C VAL A 170 -13.50 -3.41 -8.40
N GLU A 171 -12.75 -4.47 -8.11
CA GLU A 171 -11.86 -4.52 -6.95
C GLU A 171 -10.44 -4.00 -7.23
N GLY A 172 -10.11 -3.74 -8.49
CA GLY A 172 -8.76 -3.39 -8.90
C GLY A 172 -7.82 -4.57 -9.09
N ALA A 173 -6.57 -4.28 -9.45
CA ALA A 173 -5.48 -5.23 -9.61
C ALA A 173 -5.30 -6.10 -8.37
N ARG A 174 -4.88 -7.36 -8.56
CA ARG A 174 -4.39 -8.21 -7.47
C ARG A 174 -2.90 -7.99 -7.28
N VAL A 175 -2.50 -7.55 -6.09
CA VAL A 175 -1.11 -7.46 -5.65
C VAL A 175 -0.96 -8.22 -4.35
N PRO A 176 -0.81 -9.57 -4.42
CA PRO A 176 -0.82 -10.41 -3.24
C PRO A 176 0.44 -10.19 -2.42
N ILE A 177 0.24 -9.88 -1.14
CA ILE A 177 1.32 -9.80 -0.17
C ILE A 177 0.88 -10.64 1.02
N PRO A 178 1.48 -11.80 1.29
CA PRO A 178 0.92 -12.82 2.18
C PRO A 178 1.16 -12.51 3.67
N TRP A 179 0.82 -11.29 4.05
CA TRP A 179 0.74 -10.76 5.38
C TRP A 179 -0.71 -10.79 5.84
N LEU A 180 -1.03 -11.73 6.72
CA LEU A 180 -2.35 -11.94 7.28
C LEU A 180 -2.39 -11.38 8.70
N ILE A 181 -3.29 -10.46 8.98
CA ILE A 181 -3.48 -9.85 10.30
C ILE A 181 -4.78 -10.36 10.90
N SER A 182 -4.77 -10.72 12.18
CA SER A 182 -5.98 -11.02 12.94
C SER A 182 -6.25 -9.93 13.98
N ALA A 183 -7.51 -9.50 14.04
CA ALA A 183 -7.99 -8.62 15.09
C ALA A 183 -7.84 -9.23 16.51
N ASP A 184 -7.60 -10.54 16.63
CA ASP A 184 -7.41 -11.25 17.90
C ASP A 184 -6.02 -11.00 18.53
N GLY A 185 -5.14 -10.26 17.84
CA GLY A 185 -3.85 -9.84 18.36
C GLY A 185 -2.66 -10.69 17.89
N TRP A 186 -2.72 -11.18 16.65
CA TRP A 186 -1.61 -11.87 16.00
C TRP A 186 -1.58 -11.57 14.49
N ALA A 187 -0.42 -11.76 13.87
CA ALA A 187 -0.28 -11.68 12.42
C ALA A 187 0.75 -12.70 11.90
N MET A 188 0.66 -13.07 10.62
CA MET A 188 1.55 -14.02 9.96
C MET A 188 1.98 -13.54 8.58
N PHE A 189 3.29 -13.52 8.33
CA PHE A 189 3.85 -13.34 7.00
C PHE A 189 4.32 -14.70 6.46
N PHE A 190 3.63 -15.25 5.47
CA PHE A 190 4.05 -16.45 4.76
C PHE A 190 5.07 -16.06 3.69
N HIS A 191 6.34 -16.00 4.06
CA HIS A 191 7.40 -15.47 3.21
C HIS A 191 7.71 -16.40 2.03
N GLN A 192 7.89 -17.70 2.31
CA GLN A 192 8.16 -18.74 1.32
C GLN A 192 7.51 -20.07 1.76
N PRO A 193 7.04 -20.92 0.83
CA PRO A 193 6.93 -20.66 -0.62
C PRO A 193 5.68 -19.83 -0.95
N PHE A 194 5.48 -19.54 -2.23
CA PHE A 194 4.21 -18.99 -2.73
C PHE A 194 3.11 -20.05 -2.77
N GLY A 195 1.87 -19.61 -2.67
CA GLY A 195 0.73 -20.52 -2.67
C GLY A 195 -0.60 -19.82 -2.51
N LYS A 196 -1.51 -20.46 -1.78
CA LYS A 196 -2.85 -19.96 -1.48
C LYS A 196 -3.17 -20.11 0.00
N ILE A 197 -3.97 -19.19 0.52
CA ILE A 197 -4.45 -19.19 1.89
C ILE A 197 -5.97 -19.35 1.84
N ASN A 198 -6.48 -20.45 2.39
CA ASN A 198 -7.89 -20.72 2.55
C ASN A 198 -8.34 -20.38 3.98
N LEU A 199 -9.30 -19.47 4.09
CA LEU A 199 -9.84 -18.94 5.34
C LEU A 199 -11.33 -19.30 5.53
N ALA A 200 -11.84 -20.28 4.77
CA ALA A 200 -13.26 -20.63 4.75
C ALA A 200 -13.71 -21.56 5.90
N ALA A 201 -12.78 -22.27 6.54
CA ALA A 201 -13.07 -23.20 7.62
C ALA A 201 -12.51 -22.71 8.97
N GLU A 202 -12.93 -23.34 10.08
CA GLU A 202 -12.40 -23.06 11.44
C GLU A 202 -10.88 -23.30 11.53
N THR A 203 -10.38 -24.29 10.79
CA THR A 203 -8.95 -24.48 10.56
C THR A 203 -8.62 -23.89 9.20
N ALA A 204 -7.92 -22.77 9.22
CA ALA A 204 -7.39 -22.15 8.02
C ALA A 204 -6.18 -22.94 7.50
N LYS A 205 -5.93 -22.84 6.19
CA LYS A 205 -4.86 -23.61 5.55
C LYS A 205 -4.09 -22.76 4.55
N PHE A 206 -2.77 -22.75 4.67
CA PHE A 206 -1.86 -22.37 3.60
C PHE A 206 -1.43 -23.61 2.83
N GLU A 207 -1.40 -23.52 1.50
CA GLU A 207 -0.93 -24.58 0.60
C GLU A 207 -0.02 -23.97 -0.46
N ALA A 208 1.17 -24.55 -0.64
CA ALA A 208 2.08 -24.12 -1.71
C ALA A 208 1.51 -24.44 -3.10
N ASP A 209 1.81 -23.61 -4.09
CA ASP A 209 1.42 -23.86 -5.48
C ASP A 209 2.26 -24.99 -6.10
N ASP A 210 3.57 -24.99 -5.84
CA ASP A 210 4.48 -26.05 -6.26
C ASP A 210 4.61 -27.11 -5.15
N THR A 211 3.94 -28.24 -5.34
CA THR A 211 4.00 -29.37 -4.42
C THR A 211 5.27 -30.21 -4.57
N SER A 212 6.09 -29.96 -5.60
CA SER A 212 7.37 -30.65 -5.83
C SER A 212 8.52 -30.01 -5.03
N ALA A 213 8.43 -28.69 -4.80
CA ALA A 213 9.28 -27.92 -3.90
C ALA A 213 8.73 -27.96 -2.46
N ALA A 214 9.09 -29.02 -1.73
CA ALA A 214 8.67 -29.24 -0.33
C ALA A 214 9.10 -28.13 0.66
N LEU A 215 10.22 -27.47 0.39
CA LEU A 215 10.98 -26.61 1.29
C LEU A 215 11.65 -25.50 0.45
N PRO A 216 11.94 -24.32 1.02
CA PRO A 216 11.75 -23.94 2.42
C PRO A 216 10.30 -23.55 2.73
N LEU A 217 9.87 -23.78 3.98
CA LEU A 217 8.74 -23.07 4.59
C LEU A 217 9.29 -22.03 5.55
N ASP A 218 8.97 -20.76 5.33
CA ASP A 218 9.47 -19.64 6.14
C ASP A 218 8.31 -18.72 6.49
N ILE A 219 7.98 -18.65 7.79
CA ILE A 219 6.85 -17.91 8.32
C ILE A 219 7.32 -16.99 9.43
N PHE A 220 6.87 -15.74 9.41
CA PHE A 220 7.04 -14.83 10.54
C PHE A 220 5.73 -14.69 11.27
N PHE A 221 5.72 -15.01 12.55
CA PHE A 221 4.56 -14.86 13.42
C PHE A 221 4.78 -13.66 14.35
N VAL A 222 3.80 -12.76 14.40
CA VAL A 222 3.80 -11.58 15.26
C VAL A 222 2.69 -11.72 16.30
N ALA A 223 3.01 -11.45 17.57
CA ALA A 223 2.07 -11.51 18.69
C ALA A 223 1.94 -10.15 19.38
N SER A 224 0.85 -9.45 19.14
CA SER A 224 0.54 -8.19 19.83
C SER A 224 -0.94 -7.84 19.73
N ARG A 225 -1.52 -7.38 20.83
CA ARG A 225 -2.88 -6.80 20.83
C ARG A 225 -2.91 -5.34 20.42
N GLU A 226 -1.75 -4.69 20.33
CA GLU A 226 -1.61 -3.31 19.89
C GLU A 226 -1.43 -3.28 18.36
N PRO A 227 -2.39 -2.78 17.57
CA PRO A 227 -2.32 -2.80 16.12
C PRO A 227 -1.10 -2.08 15.54
N ALA A 228 -0.71 -0.95 16.14
CA ALA A 228 0.48 -0.20 15.74
C ALA A 228 1.79 -0.99 15.91
N GLU A 229 1.84 -1.90 16.89
CA GLU A 229 2.97 -2.82 17.07
C GLU A 229 3.05 -3.82 15.90
N ILE A 230 1.93 -4.38 15.49
CA ILE A 230 1.85 -5.31 14.35
C ILE A 230 2.38 -4.64 13.08
N MET A 231 1.97 -3.39 12.83
CA MET A 231 2.44 -2.61 11.69
C MET A 231 3.95 -2.34 11.77
N ARG A 232 4.45 -1.96 12.95
CA ARG A 232 5.89 -1.71 13.16
C ARG A 232 6.73 -2.96 12.95
N GLU A 233 6.32 -4.09 13.51
CA GLU A 233 7.03 -5.38 13.34
C GLU A 233 7.08 -5.80 11.86
N TYR A 234 6.01 -5.58 11.08
CA TYR A 234 6.04 -5.82 9.65
C TYR A 234 7.03 -4.90 8.91
N ALA A 235 7.09 -3.61 9.30
CA ALA A 235 8.05 -2.66 8.75
C ALA A 235 9.50 -3.00 9.16
N GLU A 236 9.76 -3.54 10.34
CA GLU A 236 11.09 -4.02 10.74
C GLU A 236 11.53 -5.22 9.89
N LEU A 237 10.59 -6.11 9.54
CA LEU A 237 10.86 -7.27 8.68
C LEU A 237 11.11 -6.89 7.23
N THR A 238 10.29 -5.99 6.69
CA THR A 238 10.22 -5.67 5.26
C THR A 238 10.74 -4.27 4.92
N GLY A 239 11.29 -3.56 5.90
CA GLY A 239 11.79 -2.20 5.80
C GLY A 239 10.71 -1.12 5.79
N TYR A 240 11.09 0.06 6.24
CA TYR A 240 10.20 1.20 6.40
C TYR A 240 9.86 1.88 5.06
N PRO A 241 8.66 2.47 4.93
CA PRO A 241 8.32 3.26 3.76
C PRO A 241 9.32 4.38 3.51
N HIS A 242 9.72 4.61 2.26
CA HIS A 242 10.58 5.76 1.91
C HIS A 242 9.84 7.08 2.15
N MET A 243 10.55 8.18 2.42
CA MET A 243 9.93 9.52 2.31
C MET A 243 9.85 9.90 0.83
N PRO A 244 8.66 10.14 0.26
CA PRO A 244 8.53 10.59 -1.13
C PRO A 244 8.89 12.08 -1.25
N PRO A 245 9.10 12.59 -2.47
CA PRO A 245 9.14 14.03 -2.68
C PRO A 245 7.74 14.63 -2.42
N LEU A 246 7.70 15.81 -1.78
CA LEU A 246 6.46 16.48 -1.36
C LEU A 246 5.49 16.74 -2.51
N TRP A 247 6.01 17.05 -3.71
CA TRP A 247 5.19 17.28 -4.90
C TRP A 247 4.32 16.09 -5.26
N SER A 248 4.73 14.86 -4.94
CA SER A 248 3.96 13.67 -5.29
C SER A 248 2.69 13.51 -4.45
N LEU A 249 2.59 14.25 -3.34
CA LEU A 249 1.40 14.36 -2.51
C LEU A 249 0.46 15.46 -3.01
N GLY A 250 0.85 16.26 -4.00
CA GLY A 250 -0.03 17.17 -4.71
C GLY A 250 -1.05 16.45 -5.59
N TYR A 251 -1.82 17.22 -6.35
CA TYR A 251 -2.71 16.66 -7.37
C TYR A 251 -1.91 16.30 -8.63
N GLN A 252 -2.20 15.12 -9.18
CA GLN A 252 -1.57 14.60 -10.40
C GLN A 252 -2.60 14.42 -11.50
N GLN A 253 -2.42 15.13 -12.61
CA GLN A 253 -3.24 15.00 -13.79
C GLN A 253 -2.59 14.03 -14.77
N SER A 254 -3.34 13.00 -15.18
CA SER A 254 -2.88 12.03 -16.16
C SER A 254 -3.67 12.11 -17.45
N HIS A 255 -2.95 11.87 -18.55
CA HIS A 255 -3.44 12.03 -19.91
C HIS A 255 -3.29 10.71 -20.64
N ARG A 256 -4.33 10.33 -21.40
CA ARG A 256 -4.33 9.07 -22.15
C ARG A 256 -3.94 9.25 -23.61
N THR A 257 -4.77 9.97 -24.35
CA THR A 257 -4.62 10.14 -25.79
C THR A 257 -4.32 11.60 -26.08
N LEU A 258 -3.10 11.87 -26.57
CA LEU A 258 -2.57 13.20 -26.83
C LEU A 258 -2.52 13.46 -28.34
N GLU A 259 -3.06 14.60 -28.78
CA GLU A 259 -3.18 14.93 -30.19
C GLU A 259 -2.01 15.81 -30.70
N SER A 260 -1.51 16.72 -29.86
CA SER A 260 -0.49 17.69 -30.29
C SER A 260 0.26 18.35 -29.14
N ARG A 261 1.35 19.07 -29.46
CA ARG A 261 2.02 19.98 -28.52
C ARG A 261 1.06 21.00 -27.92
N ALA A 262 0.15 21.57 -28.72
CA ALA A 262 -0.75 22.62 -28.25
C ALA A 262 -1.65 22.09 -27.13
N GLU A 263 -2.23 20.91 -27.30
CA GLU A 263 -3.07 20.28 -26.27
C GLU A 263 -2.31 20.11 -24.94
N VAL A 264 -1.06 19.62 -24.99
CA VAL A 264 -0.20 19.46 -23.81
C VAL A 264 0.06 20.78 -23.08
N MET A 265 0.39 21.84 -23.82
CA MET A 265 0.75 23.13 -23.22
C MET A 265 -0.48 23.93 -22.77
N ASP A 266 -1.58 23.85 -23.52
CA ASP A 266 -2.82 24.58 -23.23
C ASP A 266 -3.48 24.04 -21.96
N GLU A 267 -3.45 22.73 -21.74
CA GLU A 267 -3.95 22.13 -20.49
C GLU A 267 -3.17 22.62 -19.26
N ALA A 268 -1.84 22.61 -19.33
CA ALA A 268 -1.00 23.10 -18.24
C ALA A 268 -1.28 24.58 -17.93
N SER A 269 -1.45 25.39 -18.98
CA SER A 269 -1.86 26.80 -18.87
C SER A 269 -3.27 26.95 -18.28
N GLU A 270 -4.20 26.05 -18.62
CA GLU A 270 -5.57 26.06 -18.13
C GLU A 270 -5.64 25.83 -16.61
N PHE A 271 -4.85 24.90 -16.05
CA PHE A 271 -4.72 24.74 -14.59
C PHE A 271 -4.32 26.05 -13.91
N ARG A 272 -3.26 26.70 -14.42
CA ARG A 272 -2.72 27.94 -13.83
C ARG A 272 -3.70 29.11 -13.98
N SER A 273 -4.28 29.31 -15.17
CA SER A 273 -5.23 30.40 -15.42
C SER A 273 -6.53 30.25 -14.63
N LYS A 274 -7.00 29.01 -14.44
CA LYS A 274 -8.16 28.72 -13.60
C LYS A 274 -7.82 28.77 -12.12
N ASN A 275 -6.58 28.89 -11.66
CA ASN A 275 -6.17 28.74 -10.26
C ASN A 275 -6.54 27.37 -9.66
N LEU A 276 -6.35 26.29 -10.43
CA LEU A 276 -6.56 24.92 -9.98
C LEU A 276 -5.19 24.33 -9.59
N PRO A 277 -4.98 23.98 -8.31
CA PRO A 277 -3.72 23.40 -7.85
C PRO A 277 -3.37 22.08 -8.57
N CYS A 278 -2.16 21.98 -9.11
CA CYS A 278 -1.65 20.79 -9.78
C CYS A 278 -0.11 20.79 -9.80
N ASP A 279 0.50 19.69 -9.36
CA ASP A 279 1.95 19.49 -9.28
C ASP A 279 2.49 18.63 -10.41
N THR A 280 1.69 17.70 -10.97
CA THR A 280 2.24 16.65 -11.85
C THR A 280 1.42 16.45 -13.11
N MET A 281 2.12 16.38 -14.23
CA MET A 281 1.60 16.02 -15.55
C MET A 281 2.13 14.64 -15.95
N ILE A 282 1.21 13.69 -16.17
CA ILE A 282 1.53 12.31 -16.49
C ILE A 282 1.08 12.00 -17.91
N TYR A 283 1.99 11.55 -18.78
CA TYR A 283 1.69 11.27 -20.18
C TYR A 283 1.76 9.77 -20.47
N LEU A 284 0.67 9.21 -21.02
CA LEU A 284 0.63 7.82 -21.46
C LEU A 284 1.48 7.57 -22.71
N GLY A 285 2.21 6.45 -22.70
CA GLY A 285 2.81 5.88 -23.90
C GLY A 285 1.77 5.29 -24.86
N THR A 286 2.09 5.28 -26.15
CA THR A 286 1.28 4.71 -27.23
C THR A 286 1.29 3.18 -27.17
N GLY A 287 0.19 2.55 -27.61
CA GLY A 287 0.03 1.09 -27.66
C GLY A 287 -1.28 0.60 -27.03
N PHE A 288 -1.81 1.34 -26.04
CA PHE A 288 -3.17 1.18 -25.54
C PHE A 288 -4.06 2.39 -25.81
N CYS A 289 -3.49 3.46 -26.36
CA CYS A 289 -4.17 4.64 -26.84
C CYS A 289 -3.74 4.93 -28.30
N PRO A 290 -4.56 5.64 -29.10
CA PRO A 290 -4.24 5.99 -30.48
C PRO A 290 -2.99 6.87 -30.65
N SER A 291 -2.67 7.71 -29.66
CA SER A 291 -1.52 8.62 -29.70
C SER A 291 -1.09 8.99 -28.28
N GLY A 292 0.18 8.81 -27.96
CA GLY A 292 0.77 9.12 -26.65
C GLY A 292 2.14 9.80 -26.78
N TRP A 293 2.91 9.83 -25.69
CA TRP A 293 4.22 10.52 -25.68
C TRP A 293 5.28 9.83 -26.56
N ASN A 294 5.17 8.52 -26.78
CA ASN A 294 6.13 7.72 -27.54
C ASN A 294 5.55 7.12 -28.83
N THR A 295 6.37 6.39 -29.59
CA THR A 295 5.95 5.77 -30.87
C THR A 295 5.42 4.33 -30.76
N GLY A 296 5.19 3.80 -29.54
CA GLY A 296 4.63 2.45 -29.35
C GLY A 296 5.00 1.78 -28.02
N HIS A 297 4.49 0.56 -27.80
CA HIS A 297 4.72 -0.17 -26.56
C HIS A 297 6.21 -0.36 -26.24
N GLY A 298 6.61 0.03 -25.03
CA GLY A 298 8.00 -0.11 -24.56
C GLY A 298 9.01 0.78 -25.31
N SER A 299 8.55 1.67 -26.18
CA SER A 299 9.43 2.56 -26.94
C SER A 299 9.85 3.76 -26.10
N PHE A 300 11.13 4.12 -26.21
CA PHE A 300 11.71 5.35 -25.65
C PHE A 300 11.79 6.48 -26.69
N THR A 301 11.25 6.26 -27.90
CA THR A 301 11.25 7.25 -28.98
C THR A 301 10.03 8.14 -28.86
N PHE A 302 10.24 9.46 -28.76
CA PHE A 302 9.17 10.44 -28.67
C PHE A 302 8.32 10.53 -29.94
N ASN A 303 7.01 10.65 -29.76
CA ASN A 303 6.07 11.02 -30.81
C ASN A 303 6.25 12.50 -31.18
N LYS A 304 6.86 12.78 -32.32
CA LYS A 304 7.19 14.15 -32.76
C LYS A 304 5.97 15.04 -33.02
N ASN A 305 4.78 14.48 -33.20
CA ASN A 305 3.56 15.28 -33.38
C ASN A 305 3.09 15.88 -32.04
N VAL A 306 3.32 15.16 -30.94
CA VAL A 306 2.95 15.59 -29.59
C VAL A 306 4.12 16.30 -28.91
N PHE A 307 5.31 15.74 -28.99
CA PHE A 307 6.56 16.25 -28.41
C PHE A 307 7.62 16.49 -29.51
N PRO A 308 7.49 17.55 -30.31
CA PRO A 308 8.46 17.88 -31.36
C PRO A 308 9.85 18.24 -30.81
N ASP A 309 9.89 18.83 -29.60
CA ASP A 309 11.11 19.18 -28.87
C ASP A 309 10.86 18.92 -27.36
N PRO A 310 11.03 17.67 -26.90
CA PRO A 310 10.65 17.27 -25.54
C PRO A 310 11.44 18.03 -24.47
N ALA A 311 12.75 18.26 -24.67
CA ALA A 311 13.57 18.98 -23.70
C ALA A 311 13.04 20.41 -23.49
N LYS A 312 12.77 21.15 -24.58
CA LYS A 312 12.22 22.50 -24.49
C LYS A 312 10.83 22.52 -23.85
N MET A 313 9.98 21.55 -24.18
CA MET A 313 8.63 21.45 -23.60
C MET A 313 8.68 21.16 -22.10
N PHE A 314 9.55 20.24 -21.67
CA PHE A 314 9.73 19.94 -20.25
C PHE A 314 10.27 21.15 -19.49
N ASP A 315 11.25 21.88 -20.05
CA ASP A 315 11.71 23.15 -19.48
C ASP A 315 10.58 24.18 -19.34
N GLU A 316 9.68 24.29 -20.32
CA GLU A 316 8.51 25.19 -20.27
C GLU A 316 7.54 24.78 -19.16
N LEU A 317 7.24 23.49 -19.02
CA LEU A 317 6.35 22.97 -17.97
C LEU A 317 6.96 23.08 -16.57
N HIS A 318 8.28 22.85 -16.45
CA HIS A 318 9.04 23.01 -15.21
C HIS A 318 9.05 24.46 -14.73
N ARG A 319 9.13 25.44 -15.64
CA ARG A 319 9.01 26.88 -15.28
C ARG A 319 7.64 27.23 -14.71
N GLU A 320 6.60 26.48 -15.10
CA GLU A 320 5.25 26.58 -14.53
C GLU A 320 5.05 25.65 -13.31
N HIS A 321 6.14 25.06 -12.79
CA HIS A 321 6.17 24.18 -11.61
C HIS A 321 5.37 22.89 -11.75
N PHE A 322 5.30 22.32 -12.94
CA PHE A 322 4.82 20.96 -13.15
C PHE A 322 5.99 19.97 -13.13
N HIS A 323 5.77 18.80 -12.54
CA HIS A 323 6.64 17.64 -12.65
C HIS A 323 6.15 16.71 -13.76
N ILE A 324 7.06 16.10 -14.50
CA ILE A 324 6.76 15.31 -15.69
C ILE A 324 6.98 13.83 -15.45
N ILE A 325 5.93 13.05 -15.64
CA ILE A 325 5.97 11.59 -15.52
C ILE A 325 5.65 10.93 -16.85
N LEU A 326 6.45 9.93 -17.21
CA LEU A 326 6.22 9.13 -18.39
C LEU A 326 5.75 7.71 -18.05
N HIS A 327 4.70 7.27 -18.72
CA HIS A 327 4.19 5.91 -18.66
C HIS A 327 4.92 4.96 -19.59
N LEU A 328 5.17 3.74 -19.14
CA LEU A 328 5.79 2.66 -19.92
C LEU A 328 5.05 1.34 -19.74
N THR A 329 5.06 0.50 -20.78
CA THR A 329 4.42 -0.84 -20.81
C THR A 329 5.37 -1.85 -21.42
N ARG A 330 5.00 -3.14 -21.39
CA ARG A 330 5.77 -4.27 -21.89
C ARG A 330 7.19 -4.31 -21.31
N PRO A 331 7.30 -4.45 -19.97
CA PRO A 331 8.60 -4.68 -19.36
C PRO A 331 9.23 -5.98 -19.89
N PRO A 332 10.54 -6.20 -19.68
CA PRO A 332 11.18 -7.49 -19.88
C PRO A 332 10.39 -8.63 -19.22
N THR A 333 10.45 -9.84 -19.78
CA THR A 333 9.66 -10.99 -19.30
C THR A 333 10.21 -11.59 -18.00
N GLN A 334 11.46 -11.28 -17.67
CA GLN A 334 12.09 -11.49 -16.37
C GLN A 334 12.93 -10.27 -16.06
N LEU A 335 13.13 -9.98 -14.79
CA LEU A 335 14.07 -8.93 -14.40
C LEU A 335 14.88 -9.36 -13.20
N TYR A 336 16.19 -9.19 -13.25
CA TYR A 336 17.09 -9.51 -12.16
C TYR A 336 18.20 -8.46 -12.03
N GLY A 337 19.00 -8.59 -10.97
CA GLY A 337 20.15 -7.73 -10.73
C GLY A 337 19.79 -6.35 -10.18
N THR A 338 20.74 -5.42 -10.33
CA THR A 338 20.65 -4.03 -9.84
C THR A 338 21.23 -3.09 -10.90
N VAL A 339 20.89 -1.81 -10.83
CA VAL A 339 21.41 -0.82 -11.80
C VAL A 339 22.94 -0.65 -11.74
N ALA A 340 23.57 -1.10 -10.65
CA ALA A 340 25.02 -1.01 -10.45
C ALA A 340 25.83 -2.11 -11.17
N HIS A 341 25.18 -3.10 -11.80
CA HIS A 341 25.86 -4.14 -12.58
C HIS A 341 26.63 -3.56 -13.78
N LYS A 342 27.72 -4.23 -14.20
CA LYS A 342 28.62 -3.76 -15.27
C LYS A 342 29.10 -4.90 -16.17
N GLY A 343 29.69 -4.54 -17.33
CA GLY A 343 30.28 -5.50 -18.27
C GLY A 343 29.22 -6.35 -18.96
N ALA A 344 29.57 -7.59 -19.35
CA ALA A 344 28.69 -8.49 -20.08
C ALA A 344 27.36 -8.81 -19.35
N GLN A 345 27.29 -8.64 -18.03
CA GLN A 345 26.04 -8.78 -17.27
C GLN A 345 25.04 -7.66 -17.56
N ALA A 346 25.51 -6.46 -17.91
CA ALA A 346 24.69 -5.30 -18.24
C ALA A 346 24.33 -5.21 -19.74
N GLU A 347 24.53 -6.31 -20.49
CA GLU A 347 24.15 -6.42 -21.91
C GLU A 347 22.87 -7.26 -22.12
N ASP A 348 22.37 -7.95 -21.10
CA ASP A 348 21.10 -8.69 -21.14
C ASP A 348 19.91 -7.75 -20.89
N ILE A 349 18.90 -7.79 -21.76
CA ILE A 349 17.67 -7.00 -21.62
C ILE A 349 16.87 -7.29 -20.33
N ASN A 350 17.07 -8.46 -19.72
CA ASN A 350 16.48 -8.84 -18.45
C ASN A 350 17.32 -8.41 -17.23
N ASP A 351 18.49 -7.81 -17.43
CA ASP A 351 19.27 -7.20 -16.35
C ASP A 351 18.81 -5.76 -16.10
N ALA A 352 18.65 -5.41 -14.82
CA ALA A 352 18.18 -4.09 -14.40
C ALA A 352 19.07 -2.93 -14.86
N ALA A 353 20.40 -3.11 -14.95
CA ALA A 353 21.30 -2.06 -15.42
C ALA A 353 21.11 -1.78 -16.92
N HIS A 354 20.96 -2.83 -17.73
CA HIS A 354 20.70 -2.68 -19.16
C HIS A 354 19.36 -1.99 -19.41
N TYR A 355 18.30 -2.47 -18.75
CA TYR A 355 16.97 -1.91 -18.93
C TYR A 355 16.92 -0.45 -18.45
N TRP A 356 17.56 -0.11 -17.31
CA TRP A 356 17.65 1.27 -16.85
C TRP A 356 18.43 2.18 -17.81
N ALA A 357 19.50 1.71 -18.44
CA ALA A 357 20.26 2.50 -19.41
C ALA A 357 19.38 3.04 -20.56
N MET A 358 18.35 2.29 -20.97
CA MET A 358 17.36 2.75 -21.96
C MET A 358 16.50 3.91 -21.43
N HIS A 359 16.11 3.87 -20.14
CA HIS A 359 15.35 4.93 -19.49
C HIS A 359 16.18 6.19 -19.29
N ARG A 360 17.46 6.00 -18.95
CA ARG A 360 18.36 7.06 -18.53
C ARG A 360 18.51 8.18 -19.56
N GLU A 361 18.55 7.85 -20.84
CA GLU A 361 18.61 8.85 -21.92
C GLU A 361 17.36 9.73 -21.96
N VAL A 362 16.17 9.15 -21.79
CA VAL A 362 14.92 9.92 -21.71
C VAL A 362 14.83 10.68 -20.38
N PHE A 363 15.30 10.08 -19.29
CA PHE A 363 15.30 10.69 -17.96
C PHE A 363 16.10 12.01 -17.92
N ARG A 364 17.24 12.05 -18.61
CA ARG A 364 18.10 13.25 -18.72
C ARG A 364 17.46 14.42 -19.46
N LEU A 365 16.36 14.22 -20.20
CA LEU A 365 15.65 15.30 -20.88
C LEU A 365 14.80 16.16 -19.92
N GLY A 366 14.65 15.76 -18.65
CA GLY A 366 13.83 16.48 -17.66
C GLY A 366 12.62 15.70 -17.14
N VAL A 367 12.59 14.37 -17.30
CA VAL A 367 11.55 13.54 -16.67
C VAL A 367 11.82 13.46 -15.16
N ASP A 368 10.78 13.51 -14.34
CA ASP A 368 10.87 13.55 -12.87
C ASP A 368 10.52 12.22 -12.20
N GLY A 369 9.89 11.31 -12.94
CA GLY A 369 9.55 9.99 -12.45
C GLY A 369 8.86 9.13 -13.50
N TRP A 370 8.52 7.90 -13.11
CA TRP A 370 8.06 6.89 -14.05
C TRP A 370 6.75 6.26 -13.61
N TRP A 371 5.91 5.94 -14.59
CA TRP A 371 4.76 5.07 -14.39
C TRP A 371 4.97 3.76 -15.18
N PRO A 372 5.68 2.78 -14.60
CA PRO A 372 5.77 1.43 -15.16
C PRO A 372 4.47 0.63 -14.96
N ASP A 373 3.70 0.51 -16.03
CA ASP A 373 2.52 -0.35 -16.10
C ASP A 373 2.86 -1.79 -16.51
N GLU A 374 1.87 -2.67 -16.38
CA GLU A 374 1.99 -4.12 -16.58
C GLU A 374 3.06 -4.75 -15.68
N GLY A 375 3.63 -5.88 -16.09
CA GLY A 375 4.52 -6.71 -15.27
C GLY A 375 3.76 -7.72 -14.41
N ASP A 376 2.49 -7.93 -14.71
CA ASP A 376 1.60 -8.77 -13.90
C ASP A 376 1.98 -10.25 -13.91
N THR A 377 2.65 -10.68 -14.99
CA THR A 377 3.15 -12.05 -15.20
C THR A 377 4.56 -12.25 -14.65
N LEU A 378 5.22 -11.20 -14.17
CA LEU A 378 6.57 -11.31 -13.60
C LEU A 378 6.53 -12.13 -12.30
N SER A 379 7.57 -12.94 -12.10
CA SER A 379 7.78 -13.59 -10.82
C SER A 379 7.87 -12.53 -9.71
N PRO A 380 7.49 -12.86 -8.46
CA PRO A 380 7.61 -11.95 -7.32
C PRO A 380 9.00 -11.28 -7.21
N GLN A 381 10.07 -12.06 -7.43
CA GLN A 381 11.45 -11.58 -7.43
C GLN A 381 11.70 -10.59 -8.57
N SER A 382 11.20 -10.89 -9.78
CA SER A 382 11.33 -9.97 -10.93
C SER A 382 10.54 -8.68 -10.73
N ARG A 383 9.36 -8.75 -10.10
CA ARG A 383 8.57 -7.56 -9.74
C ARG A 383 9.34 -6.66 -8.79
N LEU A 384 9.86 -7.21 -7.69
CA LEU A 384 10.65 -6.42 -6.73
C LEU A 384 11.95 -5.89 -7.33
N ALA A 385 12.63 -6.66 -8.18
CA ALA A 385 13.79 -6.18 -8.92
C ALA A 385 13.42 -4.97 -9.78
N ARG A 386 12.25 -5.00 -10.45
CA ARG A 386 11.74 -3.87 -11.24
C ARG A 386 11.39 -2.67 -10.36
N ASN A 387 10.65 -2.87 -9.27
CA ASN A 387 10.32 -1.78 -8.35
C ASN A 387 11.59 -1.11 -7.82
N ARG A 388 12.58 -1.91 -7.39
CA ARG A 388 13.89 -1.44 -6.94
C ARG A 388 14.68 -0.71 -8.03
N MET A 389 14.66 -1.20 -9.28
CA MET A 389 15.34 -0.53 -10.39
C MET A 389 14.83 0.89 -10.59
N TYR A 390 13.51 1.11 -10.54
CA TYR A 390 12.92 2.45 -10.65
C TYR A 390 13.20 3.36 -9.45
N TRP A 391 13.64 2.80 -8.32
CA TRP A 391 14.18 3.55 -7.18
C TRP A 391 15.67 3.86 -7.36
N GLU A 392 16.50 2.87 -7.64
CA GLU A 392 17.95 3.04 -7.73
C GLU A 392 18.40 3.81 -8.97
N GLY A 393 17.70 3.62 -10.09
CA GLY A 393 18.05 4.20 -11.37
C GLY A 393 18.15 5.73 -11.35
N PRO A 394 17.10 6.47 -10.94
CA PRO A 394 17.15 7.93 -10.85
C PRO A 394 18.31 8.45 -9.97
N LEU A 395 18.71 7.69 -8.95
CA LEU A 395 19.80 8.06 -8.04
C LEU A 395 21.18 8.03 -8.70
N GLU A 396 21.36 7.36 -9.84
CA GLU A 396 22.62 7.42 -10.59
C GLU A 396 22.91 8.82 -11.15
N ASP A 397 21.87 9.57 -11.52
CA ASP A 397 21.98 10.92 -12.08
C ASP A 397 21.65 12.00 -11.03
N ARG A 398 20.71 11.72 -10.12
CA ARG A 398 20.24 12.65 -9.09
C ARG A 398 20.35 12.02 -7.69
N PRO A 399 21.58 11.77 -7.18
CA PRO A 399 21.81 10.95 -5.98
C PRO A 399 21.25 11.54 -4.67
N ASN A 400 20.88 12.82 -4.68
CA ASN A 400 20.30 13.48 -3.52
C ASN A 400 18.81 13.80 -3.69
N GLU A 401 18.14 13.41 -4.77
CA GLU A 401 16.71 13.65 -4.98
C GLU A 401 15.91 12.38 -4.76
N ARG A 402 14.75 12.50 -4.11
CA ARG A 402 13.87 11.35 -3.81
C ARG A 402 13.19 10.86 -5.10
N PRO A 403 13.40 9.61 -5.52
CA PRO A 403 12.76 9.05 -6.71
C PRO A 403 11.25 8.92 -6.54
N TRP A 404 10.53 8.94 -7.67
CA TRP A 404 9.12 8.62 -7.71
C TRP A 404 8.82 7.63 -8.83
N ALA A 405 8.10 6.56 -8.48
CA ALA A 405 7.59 5.60 -9.44
C ALA A 405 6.25 5.03 -8.99
N LEU A 406 5.34 4.87 -9.95
CA LEU A 406 3.99 4.33 -9.74
C LEU A 406 3.85 2.95 -10.38
N HIS A 407 3.49 1.94 -9.59
CA HIS A 407 3.45 0.52 -10.01
C HIS A 407 2.05 -0.11 -9.88
N ARG A 408 1.68 -1.01 -10.80
CA ARG A 408 0.41 -1.78 -10.72
C ARG A 408 0.58 -3.07 -9.91
N ASN A 409 1.84 -3.39 -9.61
CA ASN A 409 2.22 -4.60 -8.91
C ASN A 409 3.45 -4.37 -8.06
N GLY A 410 3.62 -5.29 -7.12
CA GLY A 410 4.76 -5.39 -6.25
C GLY A 410 4.65 -6.65 -5.41
N TYR A 411 5.36 -6.64 -4.29
CA TYR A 411 5.33 -7.68 -3.27
C TYR A 411 5.68 -7.04 -1.91
N ALA A 412 5.81 -7.85 -0.86
CA ALA A 412 6.36 -7.40 0.41
C ALA A 412 7.69 -6.64 0.18
N GLY A 413 7.81 -5.41 0.71
CA GLY A 413 8.98 -4.56 0.51
C GLY A 413 8.83 -3.47 -0.57
N LEU A 414 7.72 -3.44 -1.33
CA LEU A 414 7.43 -2.37 -2.30
C LEU A 414 7.49 -0.96 -1.69
N GLN A 415 7.08 -0.81 -0.43
CA GLN A 415 7.02 0.48 0.26
C GLN A 415 8.36 1.23 0.33
N ARG A 416 9.48 0.51 0.19
CA ARG A 416 10.82 1.10 0.12
C ARG A 416 11.14 1.76 -1.22
N TYR A 417 10.37 1.45 -2.27
CA TYR A 417 10.77 1.72 -3.64
C TYR A 417 9.73 2.47 -4.48
N GLY A 418 8.44 2.49 -4.10
CA GLY A 418 7.47 3.18 -4.92
C GLY A 418 6.05 3.22 -4.40
N TRP A 419 5.17 3.60 -5.31
CA TRP A 419 3.75 3.84 -5.12
C TRP A 419 2.94 2.74 -5.80
N LEU A 420 1.71 2.51 -5.34
CA LEU A 420 0.79 1.54 -5.91
C LEU A 420 -0.51 2.21 -6.36
N TRP A 421 -1.09 1.77 -7.49
CA TRP A 421 -2.49 2.10 -7.82
C TRP A 421 -3.30 0.86 -8.14
N SER A 422 -4.61 0.98 -7.92
CA SER A 422 -5.60 -0.09 -8.02
C SER A 422 -5.83 -0.66 -9.43
N GLY A 423 -5.10 -0.24 -10.46
CA GLY A 423 -5.33 -0.70 -11.82
C GLY A 423 -6.63 -0.23 -12.48
N ASP A 424 -6.94 -0.85 -13.61
CA ASP A 424 -7.95 -0.44 -14.58
C ASP A 424 -9.39 -0.81 -14.15
N ILE A 425 -9.94 -0.09 -13.17
CA ILE A 425 -11.30 -0.28 -12.67
C ILE A 425 -12.37 0.40 -13.53
N ASN A 426 -13.62 0.02 -13.36
CA ASN A 426 -14.75 0.68 -13.99
C ASN A 426 -15.05 2.04 -13.34
N SER A 427 -15.60 2.94 -14.15
CA SER A 427 -16.26 4.16 -13.71
C SER A 427 -17.73 3.85 -13.39
N ASP A 428 -17.97 3.14 -12.29
CA ASP A 428 -19.31 2.86 -11.73
C ASP A 428 -19.30 2.92 -10.18
N TRP A 429 -20.48 3.02 -9.56
CA TRP A 429 -20.60 3.19 -8.11
C TRP A 429 -20.12 1.97 -7.33
N LYS A 430 -20.26 0.77 -7.91
CA LYS A 430 -19.81 -0.49 -7.29
C LYS A 430 -18.29 -0.52 -7.19
N ALA A 431 -17.58 -0.18 -8.27
CA ALA A 431 -16.14 -0.08 -8.29
C ALA A 431 -15.65 1.01 -7.34
N PHE A 432 -16.34 2.16 -7.27
CA PHE A 432 -16.01 3.22 -6.32
C PHE A 432 -16.09 2.74 -4.87
N GLY A 433 -17.21 2.13 -4.48
CA GLY A 433 -17.39 1.59 -3.13
C GLY A 433 -16.33 0.56 -2.75
N ALA A 434 -15.89 -0.28 -3.70
CA ALA A 434 -14.85 -1.27 -3.47
C ALA A 434 -13.46 -0.66 -3.23
N GLN A 435 -13.17 0.55 -3.70
CA GLN A 435 -11.84 1.15 -3.54
C GLN A 435 -11.50 1.50 -2.08
N ILE A 436 -12.50 1.76 -1.23
CA ILE A 436 -12.27 2.09 0.18
C ILE A 436 -11.65 0.89 0.92
N PRO A 437 -12.28 -0.31 0.97
CA PRO A 437 -11.68 -1.46 1.64
C PRO A 437 -10.41 -1.98 0.94
N VAL A 438 -10.27 -1.78 -0.37
CA VAL A 438 -9.02 -2.09 -1.10
C VAL A 438 -7.87 -1.23 -0.58
N GLY A 439 -8.05 0.10 -0.53
CA GLY A 439 -7.04 1.01 0.00
C GLY A 439 -6.68 0.74 1.46
N LEU A 440 -7.67 0.38 2.28
CA LEU A 440 -7.45 0.00 3.68
C LEU A 440 -6.59 -1.26 3.82
N ASN A 441 -6.89 -2.33 3.07
CA ASN A 441 -6.11 -3.56 3.12
C ASN A 441 -4.70 -3.38 2.54
N THR A 442 -4.53 -2.54 1.50
CA THR A 442 -3.21 -2.16 0.99
C THR A 442 -2.38 -1.45 2.06
N GLY A 443 -2.97 -0.47 2.75
CA GLY A 443 -2.32 0.24 3.86
C GLY A 443 -1.93 -0.70 5.01
N LEU A 444 -2.83 -1.61 5.41
CA LEU A 444 -2.56 -2.64 6.42
C LEU A 444 -1.48 -3.66 5.99
N THR A 445 -1.13 -3.67 4.71
CA THR A 445 -0.05 -4.51 4.17
C THR A 445 1.26 -3.74 3.96
N GLY A 446 1.42 -2.63 4.68
CA GLY A 446 2.66 -1.86 4.75
C GLY A 446 2.93 -0.96 3.54
N ILE A 447 1.98 -0.82 2.61
CA ILE A 447 2.07 0.10 1.47
C ILE A 447 1.26 1.36 1.79
N PRO A 448 1.89 2.44 2.27
CA PRO A 448 1.17 3.66 2.64
C PRO A 448 0.87 4.56 1.43
N TYR A 449 1.53 4.33 0.29
CA TYR A 449 1.44 5.18 -0.89
C TYR A 449 0.55 4.52 -1.95
N TRP A 450 -0.73 4.77 -1.80
CA TRP A 450 -1.78 4.12 -2.56
C TRP A 450 -2.82 5.12 -3.08
N GLY A 451 -3.44 4.80 -4.20
CA GLY A 451 -4.66 5.46 -4.68
C GLY A 451 -5.27 4.73 -5.86
N THR A 452 -6.21 5.39 -6.50
CA THR A 452 -7.01 4.83 -7.59
C THR A 452 -7.09 5.83 -8.74
N ASP A 453 -7.54 5.35 -9.91
CA ASP A 453 -7.91 6.23 -11.01
C ASP A 453 -9.16 7.03 -10.59
N THR A 454 -8.99 8.32 -10.26
CA THR A 454 -10.11 9.16 -9.81
C THR A 454 -11.17 9.26 -10.90
N GLY A 455 -12.38 8.78 -10.59
CA GLY A 455 -13.49 8.63 -11.54
C GLY A 455 -13.55 7.27 -12.25
N GLY A 456 -12.66 6.33 -11.92
CA GLY A 456 -12.51 5.04 -12.58
C GLY A 456 -11.77 5.13 -13.93
N PHE A 457 -11.38 3.99 -14.51
CA PHE A 457 -10.62 3.95 -15.75
C PHE A 457 -11.47 3.64 -16.99
N VAL A 458 -12.33 2.62 -16.90
CA VAL A 458 -13.22 2.21 -17.99
C VAL A 458 -14.59 2.86 -17.81
N PRO A 459 -15.00 3.80 -18.70
CA PRO A 459 -16.29 4.45 -18.60
C PRO A 459 -17.41 3.42 -18.70
N THR A 460 -18.46 3.64 -17.91
CA THR A 460 -19.72 2.91 -17.98
C THR A 460 -20.87 3.91 -18.20
N LYS A 461 -22.10 3.43 -18.33
CA LYS A 461 -23.28 4.32 -18.37
C LYS A 461 -23.52 5.05 -17.04
N GLU A 462 -22.91 4.61 -15.95
CA GLU A 462 -22.98 5.27 -14.65
C GLU A 462 -21.94 6.38 -14.48
N TYR A 463 -21.03 6.56 -15.46
CA TYR A 463 -20.04 7.62 -15.39
C TYR A 463 -20.67 8.98 -15.64
N THR A 464 -20.95 9.70 -14.55
CA THR A 464 -21.55 11.04 -14.53
C THR A 464 -20.68 12.03 -13.77
N GLY A 465 -20.99 13.32 -13.88
CA GLY A 465 -20.32 14.37 -13.10
C GLY A 465 -20.47 14.15 -11.59
N GLU A 466 -21.58 13.57 -11.14
CA GLU A 466 -21.77 13.18 -9.74
C GLU A 466 -20.77 12.12 -9.30
N LEU A 467 -20.66 11.00 -10.04
CA LEU A 467 -19.73 9.93 -9.70
C LEU A 467 -18.29 10.45 -9.69
N TYR A 468 -17.90 11.24 -10.70
CA TYR A 468 -16.57 11.85 -10.75
C TYR A 468 -16.30 12.73 -9.53
N VAL A 469 -17.24 13.62 -9.16
CA VAL A 469 -17.10 14.50 -7.99
C VAL A 469 -16.98 13.71 -6.69
N ARG A 470 -17.79 12.67 -6.47
CA ARG A 470 -17.69 11.85 -5.25
C ARG A 470 -16.37 11.10 -5.16
N TRP A 471 -15.87 10.62 -6.30
CA TRP A 471 -14.56 9.99 -6.36
C TRP A 471 -13.43 11.00 -6.11
N PHE A 472 -13.53 12.21 -6.67
CA PHE A 472 -12.57 13.29 -6.47
C PHE A 472 -12.50 13.73 -5.01
N GLN A 473 -13.65 13.79 -4.34
CA GLN A 473 -13.76 14.01 -2.91
C GLN A 473 -13.01 12.93 -2.12
N PHE A 474 -13.22 11.64 -2.43
CA PHE A 474 -12.48 10.54 -1.82
C PHE A 474 -10.98 10.63 -2.05
N SER A 475 -10.54 10.80 -3.31
CA SER A 475 -9.12 10.85 -3.69
C SER A 475 -8.35 12.03 -3.08
N THR A 476 -9.06 13.08 -2.63
CA THR A 476 -8.46 14.17 -1.85
C THR A 476 -7.82 13.65 -0.55
N PHE A 477 -8.41 12.60 0.01
CA PHE A 477 -8.01 11.96 1.27
C PHE A 477 -7.34 10.59 1.04
N THR A 478 -6.88 10.30 -0.17
CA THR A 478 -5.95 9.19 -0.44
C THR A 478 -4.50 9.72 -0.53
N PRO A 479 -3.47 8.90 -0.25
CA PRO A 479 -2.08 9.27 -0.42
C PRO A 479 -1.76 9.72 -1.86
N LEU A 480 -2.15 8.92 -2.86
CA LEU A 480 -2.05 9.26 -4.28
C LEU A 480 -3.34 9.94 -4.75
N PHE A 481 -3.27 11.23 -5.05
CA PHE A 481 -4.38 11.98 -5.63
C PHE A 481 -4.17 12.17 -7.13
N ARG A 482 -4.51 11.13 -7.90
CA ARG A 482 -4.31 11.10 -9.36
C ARG A 482 -5.62 10.92 -10.10
N SER A 483 -5.85 11.75 -11.11
CA SER A 483 -7.01 11.64 -12.00
C SER A 483 -6.59 11.06 -13.35
N HIS A 484 -7.28 10.02 -13.79
CA HIS A 484 -6.93 9.27 -14.99
C HIS A 484 -8.08 8.36 -15.44
N GLY A 485 -8.18 8.13 -16.74
CA GLY A 485 -9.09 7.14 -17.32
C GLY A 485 -9.20 7.30 -18.83
N ARG A 486 -10.04 6.47 -19.45
CA ARG A 486 -10.54 6.72 -20.83
C ARG A 486 -11.55 7.87 -20.78
N THR A 487 -11.93 8.42 -21.93
CA THR A 487 -12.67 9.71 -21.98
C THR A 487 -11.95 10.77 -21.14
N TRP A 488 -10.62 10.84 -21.30
CA TRP A 488 -9.71 11.46 -20.34
C TRP A 488 -9.98 12.95 -20.12
N LYS A 489 -10.62 13.65 -21.08
CA LYS A 489 -11.03 15.06 -20.90
C LYS A 489 -12.07 15.22 -19.79
N LEU A 490 -12.87 14.20 -19.47
CA LEU A 490 -13.78 14.22 -18.30
C LEU A 490 -13.07 13.98 -16.97
N HIS A 491 -11.80 13.54 -17.00
CA HIS A 491 -10.97 13.41 -15.80
C HIS A 491 -10.29 14.73 -15.41
N LEU A 492 -10.45 15.78 -16.23
CA LEU A 492 -10.05 17.14 -15.89
C LEU A 492 -11.06 17.76 -14.91
N PRO A 493 -10.61 18.56 -13.93
CA PRO A 493 -11.51 19.24 -12.99
C PRO A 493 -12.59 20.11 -13.66
N TRP A 494 -12.34 20.63 -14.86
CA TRP A 494 -13.30 21.42 -15.64
C TRP A 494 -13.99 20.65 -16.78
N GLY A 495 -13.57 19.40 -17.01
CA GLY A 495 -13.90 18.60 -18.19
C GLY A 495 -15.39 18.45 -18.45
N TRP A 496 -16.16 18.21 -17.38
CA TRP A 496 -17.60 18.01 -17.43
C TRP A 496 -18.40 19.21 -17.94
N ASN A 497 -17.82 20.41 -17.92
CA ASN A 497 -18.49 21.62 -18.44
C ASN A 497 -18.21 21.89 -19.94
N THR A 498 -17.22 21.20 -20.52
CA THR A 498 -16.73 21.52 -21.88
C THR A 498 -17.61 20.99 -23.01
N GLY A 499 -18.46 20.00 -22.73
CA GLY A 499 -19.17 19.25 -23.78
C GLY A 499 -18.31 18.20 -24.49
N GLN A 500 -17.05 18.00 -24.07
CA GLN A 500 -16.11 17.11 -24.74
C GLN A 500 -15.65 16.00 -23.82
N ALA A 501 -16.00 14.75 -24.16
CA ALA A 501 -15.50 13.59 -23.44
C ALA A 501 -14.04 13.23 -23.79
N GLY A 502 -13.49 13.83 -24.84
CA GLY A 502 -12.25 13.37 -25.47
C GLY A 502 -12.46 12.07 -26.26
N PRO A 503 -11.37 11.39 -26.65
CA PRO A 503 -11.45 10.16 -27.43
C PRO A 503 -12.26 9.06 -26.73
N ILE A 504 -13.23 8.50 -27.45
CA ILE A 504 -14.04 7.38 -26.99
C ILE A 504 -13.29 6.09 -27.32
N GLU A 505 -12.76 5.45 -26.29
CA GLU A 505 -11.90 4.28 -26.39
C GLU A 505 -12.59 3.05 -25.76
N GLY A 506 -13.83 2.74 -26.15
CA GLY A 506 -14.59 1.62 -25.59
C GLY A 506 -16.06 1.58 -26.05
N GLU A 507 -16.80 0.59 -25.58
CA GLU A 507 -18.20 0.37 -26.00
C GLU A 507 -19.20 1.28 -25.28
N ALA A 508 -18.88 1.73 -24.05
CA ALA A 508 -19.72 2.63 -23.28
C ALA A 508 -19.19 4.06 -23.37
N SER A 509 -20.11 5.00 -23.59
CA SER A 509 -19.85 6.44 -23.53
C SER A 509 -20.67 7.06 -22.40
N PRO A 510 -20.14 8.10 -21.74
CA PRO A 510 -20.91 8.93 -20.81
C PRO A 510 -22.17 9.49 -21.48
N ASP A 511 -23.24 9.66 -20.71
CA ASP A 511 -24.49 10.26 -21.20
C ASP A 511 -24.21 11.71 -21.66
N PRO A 512 -24.48 12.07 -22.93
CA PRO A 512 -24.29 13.43 -23.41
C PRO A 512 -25.08 14.49 -22.62
N ASN A 513 -26.17 14.11 -21.96
CA ASN A 513 -26.97 15.01 -21.12
C ASN A 513 -26.29 15.37 -19.78
N GLU A 514 -25.28 14.60 -19.37
CA GLU A 514 -24.47 14.88 -18.18
C GLU A 514 -23.31 15.84 -18.49
N LEU A 515 -23.06 16.13 -19.76
CA LEU A 515 -22.09 17.13 -20.20
C LEU A 515 -22.64 18.55 -20.00
N HIS A 516 -21.76 19.55 -20.03
CA HIS A 516 -22.08 20.94 -19.67
C HIS A 516 -22.47 21.13 -18.20
N ASN A 517 -21.93 20.29 -17.33
CA ASN A 517 -22.14 20.37 -15.89
C ASN A 517 -21.16 21.37 -15.24
N ALA A 518 -21.60 22.63 -15.12
CA ALA A 518 -20.82 23.70 -14.51
C ALA A 518 -20.61 23.56 -12.98
N GLN A 519 -21.29 22.62 -12.31
CA GLN A 519 -21.17 22.43 -10.86
C GLN A 519 -19.89 21.68 -10.47
N VAL A 520 -19.28 20.92 -11.39
CA VAL A 520 -18.12 20.05 -11.10
C VAL A 520 -16.88 20.88 -10.76
N GLU A 521 -16.51 21.86 -11.60
CA GLU A 521 -15.25 22.62 -11.45
C GLU A 521 -15.12 23.33 -10.09
N PRO A 522 -16.14 24.06 -9.58
CA PRO A 522 -16.05 24.70 -8.26
C PRO A 522 -15.89 23.70 -7.11
N ILE A 523 -16.47 22.51 -7.23
CA ILE A 523 -16.32 21.46 -6.21
C ILE A 523 -14.91 20.89 -6.26
N CYS A 524 -14.40 20.52 -7.45
CA CYS A 524 -13.03 20.05 -7.59
C CYS A 524 -12.03 21.09 -7.05
N ARG A 525 -12.22 22.38 -7.34
CA ARG A 525 -11.41 23.48 -6.77
C ARG A 525 -11.41 23.49 -5.24
N LYS A 526 -12.58 23.39 -4.60
CA LYS A 526 -12.71 23.33 -3.13
C LYS A 526 -11.82 22.22 -2.54
N TYR A 527 -11.83 21.04 -3.17
CA TYR A 527 -11.08 19.89 -2.67
C TYR A 527 -9.59 19.91 -3.05
N LEU A 528 -9.23 20.49 -4.20
CA LEU A 528 -7.84 20.79 -4.52
C LEU A 528 -7.26 21.78 -3.51
N ASP A 529 -7.94 22.90 -3.26
CA ASP A 529 -7.49 23.87 -2.25
C ASP A 529 -7.34 23.20 -0.88
N LEU A 530 -8.31 22.38 -0.48
CA LEU A 530 -8.26 21.65 0.79
C LEU A 530 -7.08 20.68 0.87
N ARG A 531 -6.78 19.92 -0.21
CA ARG A 531 -5.61 19.04 -0.27
C ARG A 531 -4.33 19.80 0.05
N TYR A 532 -4.13 20.94 -0.62
CA TYR A 532 -2.90 21.73 -0.50
C TYR A 532 -2.81 22.46 0.84
N GLN A 533 -3.94 22.92 1.37
CA GLN A 533 -4.02 23.45 2.72
C GLN A 533 -3.64 22.38 3.75
N LEU A 534 -4.05 21.12 3.57
CA LEU A 534 -3.78 20.03 4.51
C LEU A 534 -2.43 19.32 4.27
N LEU A 535 -1.59 19.76 3.33
CA LEU A 535 -0.25 19.21 3.14
C LEU A 535 0.60 19.16 4.42
N PRO A 536 0.59 20.16 5.32
CA PRO A 536 1.33 20.08 6.59
C PRO A 536 0.86 18.91 7.49
N TYR A 537 -0.44 18.60 7.49
CA TYR A 537 -0.99 17.45 8.21
C TYR A 537 -0.59 16.14 7.53
N LEU A 538 -0.84 16.04 6.22
CA LEU A 538 -0.50 14.85 5.43
C LEU A 538 0.99 14.53 5.48
N TYR A 539 1.86 15.51 5.30
CA TYR A 539 3.30 15.31 5.26
C TYR A 539 3.87 14.89 6.62
N SER A 540 3.22 15.31 7.71
CA SER A 540 3.52 14.80 9.05
C SER A 540 3.07 13.34 9.22
N ALA A 541 1.92 12.94 8.66
CA ALA A 541 1.49 11.55 8.63
C ALA A 541 2.38 10.66 7.74
N VAL A 542 2.91 11.21 6.64
CA VAL A 542 3.92 10.55 5.80
C VAL A 542 5.21 10.32 6.59
N ARG A 543 5.65 11.32 7.37
CA ARG A 543 6.79 11.16 8.29
C ARG A 543 6.54 10.10 9.36
N GLU A 544 5.35 10.08 9.97
CA GLU A 544 4.95 9.04 10.92
C GLU A 544 5.00 7.65 10.24
N SER A 545 4.53 7.56 8.99
CA SER A 545 4.59 6.32 8.20
C SER A 545 6.03 5.84 8.00
N HIS A 546 6.93 6.73 7.59
CA HIS A 546 8.35 6.45 7.45
C HIS A 546 9.00 6.01 8.78
N ASP A 547 8.67 6.66 9.90
CA ASP A 547 9.28 6.36 11.20
C ASP A 547 8.72 5.09 11.86
N THR A 548 7.48 4.68 11.54
CA THR A 548 6.74 3.67 12.33
C THR A 548 6.13 2.52 11.53
N GLY A 549 5.97 2.67 10.22
CA GLY A 549 5.23 1.72 9.37
C GLY A 549 3.71 1.93 9.38
N MET A 550 3.19 2.93 10.10
CA MET A 550 1.75 3.23 10.10
C MET A 550 1.25 3.70 8.73
N PRO A 551 0.12 3.17 8.21
CA PRO A 551 -0.46 3.71 6.98
C PRO A 551 -1.08 5.09 7.19
N ILE A 552 -1.32 5.79 6.08
CA ILE A 552 -1.98 7.10 6.06
C ILE A 552 -3.50 6.93 6.06
N MET A 553 -4.03 6.06 5.21
CA MET A 553 -5.43 5.59 5.31
C MET A 553 -5.48 4.47 6.35
N ARG A 554 -6.21 4.69 7.44
CA ARG A 554 -6.23 3.80 8.60
C ARG A 554 -7.63 3.24 8.79
N ALA A 555 -7.74 1.92 8.71
CA ALA A 555 -8.92 1.22 9.21
C ALA A 555 -9.13 1.58 10.69
N LEU A 556 -10.37 1.72 11.13
CA LEU A 556 -10.65 2.20 12.49
C LEU A 556 -10.09 1.23 13.55
N TRP A 557 -9.98 -0.07 13.24
CA TRP A 557 -9.31 -1.08 14.07
C TRP A 557 -7.92 -0.65 14.58
N LEU A 558 -7.15 0.12 13.80
CA LEU A 558 -5.80 0.55 14.18
C LEU A 558 -5.77 1.42 15.46
N HIS A 559 -6.86 2.14 15.73
CA HIS A 559 -6.98 3.04 16.90
C HIS A 559 -8.09 2.62 17.87
N TYR A 560 -9.05 1.81 17.41
CA TYR A 560 -10.20 1.36 18.18
C TYR A 560 -10.35 -0.18 18.15
N PRO A 561 -9.29 -0.97 18.51
CA PRO A 561 -9.30 -2.42 18.32
C PRO A 561 -10.30 -3.18 19.19
N THR A 562 -10.82 -2.56 20.25
CA THR A 562 -11.81 -3.15 21.16
C THR A 562 -13.25 -2.77 20.82
N ASP A 563 -13.46 -1.85 19.89
CA ASP A 563 -14.76 -1.37 19.46
C ASP A 563 -15.25 -2.21 18.28
N LYS A 564 -16.16 -3.14 18.54
CA LYS A 564 -16.63 -4.11 17.53
C LYS A 564 -17.17 -3.43 16.28
N SER A 565 -17.91 -2.33 16.44
CA SER A 565 -18.46 -1.59 15.31
C SER A 565 -17.32 -0.97 14.50
N ALA A 566 -16.36 -0.31 15.15
CA ALA A 566 -15.20 0.28 14.47
C ALA A 566 -14.36 -0.78 13.71
N VAL A 567 -14.12 -1.94 14.31
CA VAL A 567 -13.30 -3.01 13.72
C VAL A 567 -13.89 -3.55 12.41
N GLU A 568 -15.21 -3.52 12.26
CA GLU A 568 -15.92 -4.05 11.09
C GLU A 568 -16.22 -2.99 10.03
N LYS A 569 -15.91 -1.70 10.25
CA LYS A 569 -16.20 -0.63 9.28
C LYS A 569 -15.30 -0.71 8.05
N VAL A 570 -15.93 -0.59 6.87
CA VAL A 570 -15.28 -0.80 5.56
C VAL A 570 -15.41 0.39 4.62
N ASP A 571 -16.36 1.29 4.90
CA ASP A 571 -16.82 2.40 4.03
C ASP A 571 -16.50 3.78 4.63
N GLU A 572 -15.65 3.81 5.66
CA GLU A 572 -15.10 4.98 6.31
C GLU A 572 -13.75 4.63 6.96
N TYR A 573 -12.90 5.63 7.16
CA TYR A 573 -11.53 5.43 7.61
C TYR A 573 -10.96 6.69 8.27
N LEU A 574 -9.87 6.56 9.02
CA LEU A 574 -9.10 7.73 9.46
C LEU A 574 -8.03 8.08 8.41
N TRP A 575 -7.94 9.35 8.04
CA TRP A 575 -6.82 9.91 7.28
C TRP A 575 -5.83 10.53 8.26
N GLY A 576 -4.67 9.87 8.42
CA GLY A 576 -3.85 10.03 9.61
C GLY A 576 -4.59 9.53 10.86
N ARG A 577 -4.33 10.14 12.02
CA ARG A 577 -5.02 9.78 13.28
C ARG A 577 -6.34 10.52 13.49
N ASP A 578 -6.43 11.74 12.98
CA ASP A 578 -7.32 12.74 13.57
C ASP A 578 -8.57 13.04 12.75
N ILE A 579 -8.58 12.74 11.44
CA ILE A 579 -9.69 13.05 10.53
C ILE A 579 -10.35 11.74 10.08
N LEU A 580 -11.60 11.51 10.49
CA LEU A 580 -12.45 10.45 9.94
C LEU A 580 -13.06 10.93 8.62
N VAL A 581 -12.94 10.09 7.60
CA VAL A 581 -13.41 10.32 6.23
C VAL A 581 -14.49 9.32 5.91
N ALA A 582 -15.64 9.82 5.47
CA ALA A 582 -16.81 9.01 5.13
C ALA A 582 -17.24 9.31 3.66
N PRO A 583 -16.69 8.59 2.65
CA PRO A 583 -17.00 8.77 1.22
C PRO A 583 -18.42 8.37 0.80
N VAL A 584 -19.15 9.27 0.13
CA VAL A 584 -20.53 9.00 -0.34
C VAL A 584 -20.49 8.09 -1.57
N ILE A 585 -20.87 6.83 -1.43
CA ILE A 585 -20.73 5.77 -2.45
C ILE A 585 -22.05 5.36 -3.11
N GLU A 586 -23.11 6.14 -2.95
CA GLU A 586 -24.43 5.89 -3.54
C GLU A 586 -24.87 7.06 -4.42
N LYS A 587 -25.42 6.74 -5.59
CA LYS A 587 -25.95 7.72 -6.55
C LYS A 587 -27.15 8.46 -5.95
N GLY A 588 -27.15 9.80 -6.03
CA GLY A 588 -28.25 10.65 -5.61
C GLY A 588 -28.48 10.68 -4.09
N ALA A 589 -27.51 10.23 -3.30
CA ALA A 589 -27.64 10.17 -1.85
C ALA A 589 -27.87 11.56 -1.23
N THR A 590 -28.93 11.68 -0.43
CA THR A 590 -29.27 12.90 0.35
C THR A 590 -28.91 12.78 1.82
N SER A 591 -28.55 11.58 2.28
CA SER A 591 -28.04 11.30 3.61
C SER A 591 -27.17 10.05 3.59
N ARG A 592 -26.30 9.87 4.60
CA ARG A 592 -25.62 8.59 4.85
C ARG A 592 -25.48 8.32 6.34
N SER A 593 -25.40 7.04 6.70
CA SER A 593 -24.94 6.65 8.04
C SER A 593 -23.42 6.85 8.13
N VAL A 594 -22.95 7.29 9.29
CA VAL A 594 -21.53 7.41 9.64
C VAL A 594 -21.37 6.85 11.05
N TYR A 595 -20.43 5.94 11.26
CA TYR A 595 -20.12 5.49 12.61
C TYR A 595 -18.98 6.33 13.19
N LEU A 596 -19.23 6.95 14.34
CA LEU A 596 -18.21 7.66 15.07
C LEU A 596 -17.76 6.76 16.22
N PRO A 597 -16.48 6.34 16.29
CA PRO A 597 -15.97 5.56 17.41
C PRO A 597 -16.14 6.26 18.75
N GLN A 598 -16.03 5.50 19.84
CA GLN A 598 -16.14 6.05 21.20
C GLN A 598 -15.23 7.28 21.38
N GLY A 599 -15.82 8.34 21.93
CA GLY A 599 -15.15 9.63 22.14
C GLY A 599 -16.02 10.78 21.65
N GLU A 600 -15.39 11.93 21.50
CA GLU A 600 -16.06 13.14 21.01
C GLU A 600 -15.46 13.54 19.68
N TRP A 601 -16.33 14.00 18.79
CA TRP A 601 -15.99 14.35 17.43
C TRP A 601 -16.56 15.71 17.07
N TYR A 602 -16.01 16.32 16.04
CA TYR A 602 -16.49 17.58 15.49
C TYR A 602 -16.70 17.41 14.00
N ASP A 603 -17.85 17.81 13.50
CA ASP A 603 -18.04 17.97 12.06
C ASP A 603 -17.02 19.01 11.54
N PHE A 604 -16.19 18.60 10.59
CA PHE A 604 -15.07 19.40 10.09
C PHE A 604 -15.51 20.74 9.47
N TRP A 605 -16.69 20.76 8.86
CA TRP A 605 -17.19 21.91 8.09
C TRP A 605 -17.88 22.94 8.98
N THR A 606 -18.69 22.47 9.93
CA THR A 606 -19.54 23.30 10.79
C THR A 606 -18.94 23.53 12.16
N SER A 607 -17.92 22.76 12.55
CA SER A 607 -17.36 22.73 13.91
C SER A 607 -18.36 22.27 14.98
N THR A 608 -19.47 21.65 14.58
CA THR A 608 -20.48 21.14 15.53
C THR A 608 -19.93 19.91 16.25
N ARG A 609 -19.96 19.92 17.58
CA ARG A 609 -19.57 18.77 18.41
C ARG A 609 -20.63 17.67 18.33
N VAL A 610 -20.17 16.43 18.20
CA VAL A 610 -20.99 15.22 18.10
C VAL A 610 -20.40 14.14 19.01
N GLU A 611 -21.26 13.49 19.80
CA GLU A 611 -20.89 12.34 20.61
C GLU A 611 -20.73 11.09 19.74
N GLY A 612 -19.62 10.39 19.91
CA GLY A 612 -19.30 9.12 19.26
C GLY A 612 -19.77 7.89 20.05
N GLY A 613 -19.24 6.72 19.69
CA GLY A 613 -19.71 5.41 20.13
C GLY A 613 -21.02 4.99 19.48
N ARG A 614 -21.41 5.62 18.36
CA ARG A 614 -22.72 5.43 17.72
C ARG A 614 -22.71 5.77 16.24
N GLU A 615 -23.71 5.26 15.53
CA GLU A 615 -24.04 5.73 14.19
C GLU A 615 -24.82 7.05 14.25
N ILE A 616 -24.52 7.93 13.29
CA ILE A 616 -25.23 9.18 13.06
C ILE A 616 -25.71 9.22 11.61
N MET A 617 -26.85 9.89 11.40
CA MET A 617 -27.39 10.13 10.06
C MET A 617 -26.96 11.53 9.60
N GLN A 618 -26.01 11.59 8.67
CA GLN A 618 -25.49 12.85 8.14
C GLN A 618 -26.23 13.26 6.87
N PRO A 619 -26.86 14.45 6.81
CA PRO A 619 -27.37 15.02 5.56
C PRO A 619 -26.24 15.31 4.57
N ILE A 620 -26.49 15.04 3.29
CA ILE A 620 -25.49 15.12 2.21
C ILE A 620 -25.99 15.99 1.07
N ASP A 621 -25.11 16.86 0.58
CA ASP A 621 -25.21 17.52 -0.71
C ASP A 621 -24.04 17.10 -1.62
N LEU A 622 -24.05 17.51 -2.89
CA LEU A 622 -22.99 17.19 -3.85
C LEU A 622 -21.63 17.79 -3.45
N GLN A 623 -21.62 18.92 -2.74
CA GLN A 623 -20.41 19.71 -2.47
C GLN A 623 -19.64 19.21 -1.24
N THR A 624 -20.26 18.37 -0.42
CA THR A 624 -19.77 18.04 0.93
C THR A 624 -19.53 16.55 1.09
N LEU A 625 -18.28 16.22 1.41
CA LEU A 625 -17.83 14.94 1.91
C LEU A 625 -17.89 14.98 3.44
N PRO A 626 -18.59 14.04 4.11
CA PRO A 626 -18.56 13.97 5.57
C PRO A 626 -17.15 13.72 6.11
N LEU A 627 -16.73 14.62 6.98
CA LEU A 627 -15.43 14.62 7.63
C LEU A 627 -15.63 14.96 9.10
N TYR A 628 -15.02 14.19 9.99
CA TYR A 628 -15.10 14.41 11.43
C TYR A 628 -13.71 14.43 12.05
N VAL A 629 -13.50 15.34 12.99
CA VAL A 629 -12.23 15.49 13.70
C VAL A 629 -12.42 15.12 15.16
N ARG A 630 -11.58 14.24 15.70
CA ARG A 630 -11.69 13.83 17.11
C ARG A 630 -11.32 14.98 18.05
N ALA A 631 -11.90 14.98 19.25
CA ALA A 631 -11.44 15.83 20.35
C ALA A 631 -9.97 15.55 20.70
N GLY A 632 -9.25 16.61 21.07
CA GLY A 632 -7.81 16.63 21.30
C GLY A 632 -6.96 16.64 20.02
N ALA A 633 -7.56 16.70 18.83
CA ALA A 633 -6.80 16.87 17.60
C ALA A 633 -6.26 18.30 17.44
N ILE A 634 -5.07 18.40 16.83
CA ILE A 634 -4.49 19.67 16.40
C ILE A 634 -4.22 19.54 14.90
N ILE A 635 -5.02 20.21 14.08
CA ILE A 635 -4.94 20.11 12.62
C ILE A 635 -4.18 21.32 12.07
N PRO A 636 -2.94 21.15 11.56
CA PRO A 636 -2.24 22.19 10.84
C PRO A 636 -2.80 22.35 9.42
N ALA A 637 -3.02 23.59 9.00
CA ALA A 637 -3.42 23.92 7.63
C ALA A 637 -2.67 25.15 7.11
N GLY A 638 -2.05 25.02 5.94
CA GLY A 638 -1.41 26.09 5.20
C GLY A 638 -2.40 27.00 4.49
N PRO A 639 -1.94 28.14 3.94
CA PRO A 639 -2.70 28.89 2.95
C PRO A 639 -2.84 28.07 1.64
N VAL A 640 -3.77 28.49 0.76
CA VAL A 640 -3.96 27.89 -0.56
C VAL A 640 -2.68 28.02 -1.39
N LYS A 641 -2.31 26.95 -2.11
CA LYS A 641 -1.17 26.88 -3.02
C LYS A 641 -1.60 26.30 -4.37
N GLN A 642 -0.94 26.71 -5.45
CA GLN A 642 -1.15 26.21 -6.82
C GLN A 642 -0.26 25.02 -7.18
N TYR A 643 0.84 24.83 -6.45
CA TYR A 643 1.76 23.70 -6.51
C TYR A 643 2.49 23.62 -5.14
N THR A 644 2.99 22.46 -4.75
CA THR A 644 3.47 22.22 -3.37
C THR A 644 4.59 23.15 -2.93
N SER A 645 5.54 23.45 -3.81
CA SER A 645 6.69 24.31 -3.56
C SER A 645 6.37 25.82 -3.62
N GLN A 646 5.12 26.21 -3.92
CA GLN A 646 4.74 27.62 -4.00
C GLN A 646 4.98 28.31 -2.66
N LYS A 647 5.75 29.39 -2.70
CA LYS A 647 5.92 30.30 -1.57
C LYS A 647 4.68 31.18 -1.46
N VAL A 648 4.09 31.19 -0.28
CA VAL A 648 2.82 31.83 0.01
C VAL A 648 2.95 32.65 1.29
N ALA A 649 2.40 33.85 1.28
CA ALA A 649 2.37 34.72 2.45
C ALA A 649 1.21 34.30 3.37
N GLY A 650 1.44 34.29 4.68
CA GLY A 650 0.41 34.01 5.67
C GLY A 650 0.83 32.94 6.68
N PRO A 651 0.24 32.93 7.88
CA PRO A 651 0.61 31.99 8.93
C PRO A 651 0.09 30.58 8.64
N LEU A 652 0.76 29.57 9.20
CA LEU A 652 0.17 28.24 9.29
C LEU A 652 -0.94 28.27 10.34
N LYS A 653 -2.13 27.80 10.00
CA LYS A 653 -3.23 27.67 10.96
C LYS A 653 -3.05 26.41 11.79
N LEU A 654 -3.19 26.51 13.11
CA LEU A 654 -3.24 25.37 14.03
C LEU A 654 -4.63 25.32 14.66
N SER A 655 -5.51 24.47 14.14
CA SER A 655 -6.87 24.30 14.67
C SER A 655 -6.89 23.23 15.76
N VAL A 656 -7.12 23.65 17.00
CA VAL A 656 -7.26 22.79 18.17
C VAL A 656 -8.73 22.45 18.38
N TYR A 657 -9.05 21.16 18.38
CA TYR A 657 -10.39 20.63 18.65
C TYR A 657 -10.47 20.25 20.14
N PRO A 658 -11.14 21.04 20.99
CA PRO A 658 -11.09 20.84 22.44
C PRO A 658 -11.89 19.62 22.90
N GLY A 659 -11.83 19.31 24.19
CA GLY A 659 -12.55 18.22 24.86
C GLY A 659 -11.63 17.13 25.42
N GLN A 660 -10.37 17.04 24.96
CA GLN A 660 -9.36 16.10 25.45
C GLN A 660 -7.95 16.66 25.26
N ASP A 661 -7.00 16.19 26.06
CA ASP A 661 -5.57 16.45 25.82
C ASP A 661 -5.13 15.91 24.45
N GLY A 662 -4.17 16.59 23.84
CA GLY A 662 -3.81 16.38 22.46
C GLY A 662 -2.33 16.55 22.19
N THR A 663 -1.78 15.79 21.25
CA THR A 663 -0.46 16.07 20.71
C THR A 663 -0.45 15.83 19.21
N PHE A 664 0.22 16.72 18.49
CA PHE A 664 0.54 16.58 17.07
C PHE A 664 2.00 16.99 16.86
N VAL A 665 2.73 16.26 16.02
CA VAL A 665 4.11 16.62 15.66
C VAL A 665 4.10 17.12 14.23
N LEU A 666 4.27 18.43 14.06
CA LEU A 666 4.39 19.05 12.76
C LEU A 666 5.79 18.81 12.20
N TYR A 667 5.85 18.07 11.10
CA TYR A 667 7.07 17.77 10.37
C TYR A 667 7.26 18.74 9.19
N ASP A 668 8.51 19.16 8.96
CA ASP A 668 8.91 19.88 7.76
C ASP A 668 10.37 19.58 7.39
N ASP A 669 10.67 19.53 6.10
CA ASP A 669 12.01 19.42 5.52
C ASP A 669 12.05 20.18 4.17
N ASP A 670 13.05 19.96 3.32
CA ASP A 670 13.09 20.63 2.00
C ASP A 670 12.09 20.07 0.97
N GLY A 671 11.41 18.98 1.29
CA GLY A 671 10.40 18.34 0.47
C GLY A 671 10.94 17.59 -0.75
N SER A 672 12.24 17.52 -0.99
CA SER A 672 12.77 16.98 -2.26
C SER A 672 13.99 16.09 -2.11
N THR A 673 14.85 16.34 -1.12
CA THR A 673 16.16 15.68 -1.03
C THR A 673 16.29 14.72 0.14
N PHE A 674 17.34 13.89 0.15
CA PHE A 674 17.67 13.00 1.28
C PHE A 674 18.33 13.71 2.46
N GLN A 675 18.38 15.05 2.47
CA GLN A 675 19.00 15.80 3.57
C GLN A 675 18.30 15.58 4.92
N PHE A 676 17.01 15.19 4.92
CA PHE A 676 16.30 14.83 6.14
C PHE A 676 16.95 13.64 6.87
N GLU A 677 17.58 12.70 6.16
CA GLU A 677 18.30 11.56 6.77
C GLU A 677 19.53 12.03 7.56
N ARG A 678 20.05 13.22 7.24
CA ARG A 678 21.18 13.87 7.92
C ARG A 678 20.73 14.84 9.02
N GLY A 679 19.45 14.84 9.38
CA GLY A 679 18.90 15.74 10.38
C GLY A 679 18.50 17.12 9.85
N GLU A 680 18.45 17.33 8.53
CA GLU A 680 17.90 18.55 7.92
C GLU A 680 16.36 18.52 7.92
N TYR A 681 15.75 18.58 9.10
CA TYR A 681 14.30 18.68 9.29
C TYR A 681 13.91 19.42 10.57
N ALA A 682 12.64 19.85 10.63
CA ALA A 682 11.99 20.38 11.82
C ALA A 682 10.87 19.43 12.28
N LYS A 683 10.89 19.00 13.54
CA LYS A 683 9.73 18.43 14.24
C LYS A 683 9.29 19.39 15.35
N ILE A 684 8.14 20.03 15.16
CA ILE A 684 7.54 20.94 16.14
C ILE A 684 6.41 20.17 16.82
N ARG A 685 6.63 19.78 18.07
CA ARG A 685 5.60 19.17 18.91
C ARG A 685 4.63 20.26 19.38
N CYS A 686 3.37 20.09 19.01
CA CYS A 686 2.23 20.87 19.45
C CYS A 686 1.48 20.04 20.50
N ALA A 687 1.47 20.48 21.77
CA ALA A 687 0.81 19.78 22.86
C ALA A 687 -0.33 20.64 23.44
N TRP A 688 -1.56 20.16 23.31
CA TRP A 688 -2.74 20.77 23.89
C TRP A 688 -3.05 20.13 25.25
N ASN A 689 -3.20 20.98 26.26
CA ASN A 689 -3.73 20.59 27.56
C ASN A 689 -5.12 21.20 27.71
N GLU A 690 -6.14 20.34 27.79
CA GLU A 690 -7.53 20.72 27.87
C GLU A 690 -7.82 21.43 29.18
N GLY A 691 -7.43 20.83 30.32
CA GLY A 691 -7.75 21.36 31.65
C GLY A 691 -7.19 22.77 31.90
N ALA A 692 -6.04 23.10 31.30
CA ALA A 692 -5.43 24.43 31.39
C ALA A 692 -5.74 25.33 30.18
N HIS A 693 -6.49 24.86 29.18
CA HIS A 693 -6.71 25.54 27.89
C HIS A 693 -5.43 26.12 27.28
N ARG A 694 -4.39 25.28 27.21
CA ARG A 694 -3.03 25.73 26.91
C ARG A 694 -2.39 24.89 25.81
N LEU A 695 -1.96 25.56 24.75
CA LEU A 695 -1.14 24.96 23.70
C LEU A 695 0.35 25.24 23.97
N THR A 696 1.19 24.22 23.88
CA THR A 696 2.65 24.34 24.00
C THR A 696 3.30 23.88 22.70
N LEU A 697 4.17 24.72 22.13
CA LEU A 697 4.99 24.42 20.96
C LEU A 697 6.43 24.21 21.41
N THR A 698 7.02 23.06 21.06
CA THR A 698 8.42 22.74 21.36
C THR A 698 9.08 22.10 20.16
N LEU A 699 10.32 22.51 19.87
CA LEU A 699 11.16 21.83 18.88
C LEU A 699 11.67 20.53 19.50
N GLU A 700 11.45 19.38 18.84
CA GLU A 700 11.89 18.09 19.37
C GLU A 700 13.41 17.94 19.31
N SER A 701 13.96 17.12 20.21
CA SER A 701 15.39 16.80 20.24
C SER A 701 15.89 16.32 18.87
N GLY A 702 17.00 16.87 18.40
CA GLY A 702 17.58 16.55 17.08
C GLY A 702 16.95 17.31 15.90
N SER A 703 15.90 18.10 16.12
CA SER A 703 15.31 18.96 15.09
C SER A 703 15.97 20.34 15.02
N LYS A 704 15.83 21.00 13.87
CA LYS A 704 16.20 22.41 13.67
C LYS A 704 15.16 23.14 12.84
N MET A 705 15.07 24.46 12.99
CA MET A 705 14.16 25.29 12.21
C MET A 705 14.62 25.38 10.75
N LEU A 706 13.70 25.22 9.79
CA LEU A 706 13.96 25.29 8.34
C LEU A 706 13.03 26.28 7.63
N PRO A 707 13.54 27.24 6.82
CA PRO A 707 14.83 27.90 7.06
C PRO A 707 14.92 28.39 8.52
N ALA A 708 16.10 28.82 8.98
CA ALA A 708 16.34 29.26 10.38
C ALA A 708 15.57 30.54 10.80
N THR A 709 14.49 30.87 10.10
CA THR A 709 13.60 31.99 10.38
C THR A 709 12.41 31.55 11.25
N PRO A 710 11.87 32.46 12.08
CA PRO A 710 10.66 32.17 12.85
C PRO A 710 9.47 31.79 11.98
N ARG A 711 8.56 30.99 12.52
CA ARG A 711 7.29 30.62 11.88
C ARG A 711 6.13 31.33 12.54
N ASP A 712 5.29 31.97 11.74
CA ASP A 712 4.05 32.58 12.22
C ASP A 712 2.92 31.55 12.19
N PHE A 713 2.23 31.40 13.32
CA PHE A 713 1.07 30.53 13.48
C PHE A 713 -0.17 31.35 13.81
N GLU A 714 -1.32 30.94 13.26
CA GLU A 714 -2.64 31.36 13.69
C GLU A 714 -3.29 30.19 14.44
N VAL A 715 -3.26 30.25 15.76
CA VAL A 715 -3.81 29.21 16.64
C VAL A 715 -5.28 29.50 16.88
N ARG A 716 -6.14 28.53 16.60
CA ARG A 716 -7.59 28.62 16.79
C ARG A 716 -8.06 27.46 17.67
N VAL A 717 -8.77 27.76 18.75
CA VAL A 717 -9.59 26.74 19.43
C VAL A 717 -10.94 26.72 18.72
N VAL A 718 -11.40 25.54 18.31
CA VAL A 718 -12.70 25.37 17.68
C VAL A 718 -13.81 25.76 18.65
N GLY A 719 -14.68 26.69 18.24
CA GLY A 719 -15.69 27.32 19.12
C GLY A 719 -15.15 28.40 20.07
N GLY A 720 -13.85 28.69 20.02
CA GLY A 720 -13.17 29.65 20.91
C GLY A 720 -12.41 30.75 20.18
N GLY A 721 -11.41 31.32 20.85
CA GLY A 721 -10.61 32.44 20.37
C GLY A 721 -9.54 32.06 19.33
N ILE A 722 -9.05 33.08 18.62
CA ILE A 722 -7.91 32.99 17.70
C ILE A 722 -6.76 33.81 18.28
N ARG A 723 -5.55 33.27 18.25
CA ARG A 723 -4.32 33.99 18.60
C ARG A 723 -3.27 33.81 17.53
N ARG A 724 -2.57 34.90 17.20
CA ARG A 724 -1.39 34.85 16.34
C ARG A 724 -0.15 34.81 17.20
N VAL A 725 0.76 33.89 16.87
CA VAL A 725 2.00 33.69 17.61
C VAL A 725 3.15 33.45 16.64
N ARG A 726 4.36 33.77 17.08
CA ARG A 726 5.59 33.58 16.31
C ARG A 726 6.48 32.60 17.06
N PHE A 727 6.84 31.49 16.42
CA PHE A 727 7.67 30.44 16.99
C PHE A 727 9.10 30.55 16.48
N GLU A 728 10.05 30.77 17.39
CA GLU A 728 11.47 30.99 17.09
C GLU A 728 12.35 29.76 17.40
N GLY A 729 11.74 28.57 17.54
CA GLY A 729 12.45 27.34 17.91
C GLY A 729 12.64 27.13 19.41
N LYS A 730 12.30 28.13 20.24
CA LYS A 730 12.26 28.00 21.72
C LYS A 730 10.87 27.58 22.19
N PRO A 731 10.74 26.84 23.30
CA PRO A 731 9.45 26.50 23.88
C PRO A 731 8.53 27.72 23.99
N LEU A 732 7.33 27.62 23.43
CA LEU A 732 6.34 28.69 23.40
C LEU A 732 5.01 28.17 23.94
N THR A 733 4.44 28.90 24.88
CA THR A 733 3.14 28.58 25.47
C THR A 733 2.11 29.61 25.02
N VAL A 734 0.97 29.12 24.54
CA VAL A 734 -0.18 29.92 24.11
C VAL A 734 -1.34 29.60 25.01
N GLN A 735 -1.70 30.55 25.87
CA GLN A 735 -2.91 30.49 26.68
C GLN A 735 -4.09 30.92 25.81
N LEU A 736 -5.10 30.07 25.64
CA LEU A 736 -6.21 30.31 24.72
C LEU A 736 -7.51 30.68 25.45
#